data_AF-A0A5D2L8S6-F1
#
_entry.id   AF-A0A5D2L8S6-F1
#
_cell.length_a   1.000
_cell.length_b   1.000
_cell.length_c   1.000
_cell.angle_alpha   90.00
_cell.angle_beta   90.00
_cell.angle_gamma   90.00
#
_symmetry.space_group_name_H-M   'P 1'
#
loop_
_entity.id
_entity.type
_entity.pdbx_description
1 polymer ?
#
loop_
_entity_poly.entity_id
_entity_poly.type
_entity_poly.pdbx_seq_one_letter_code
_entity_poly.pdbx_strand_id
1 'polypeptide(L)'
;MDLEFGKSLDTSKKNSWRTSLLLAYQSLGVVYGDLSTSPLYVYKSTFAEDIQHSETNEEIFGVLSFVFWTLTLVPLFKYVFVVLRADDNGEGGTFALYSLICRHARVSLLPNRQVADEALSTYKLEHHPEKKSSSGVKLYLEKHKVLHTALLILVLLGTCMVIGDGVLTPAISVFSAVSGLELSMSKEHHQYAVIPITCFILVCLFALQHYGTHRVGFFFAPIVLTWLLCISSLGIYNIIYWNPHVYQALSPYYMFKFLKKTRKGGWMSLGGILLCITGSEAMFADLGHFSYSAIQTAFTFLVYPALILAYMGQAAYLSQHHHTSYQISFYVSVPESVRWPVLIIAILASVVGSQAIISGTFSIINQSQSLSCFPRVKVIHTSDKIHGQIYIPEINWVLMILCIAVTIGFRDTKHMGNASGLAVMTVMLVTTCLTSLVIILCWHKPPIVALFFLLFFGSIELLYFSASLTKFTEGAWLPILLALFLMTIMFVWHYATIKKYEFDLHNKVSLEWLLALGPSLGIARVPGIGLVFTDLTSGIPANFSRFVTNLPAFHRVLVFVCVKSVPVPFVPPAERYLVGRVGPAAHRSYRCIVRYGYRDVHQDVDSFESELVSKLADFIHYDWHRSQHSSHSEEDVSHSNESTSECRLAVIGTVAFSGTPAYEIEESVQPASVSIGFSTVESVTDVIEMEPVHAVERRVRFAIDDDSESDVRTNMELQLREELQDLLAAQEAGTAFILGHSHVRAKQGSSVFKRLAINFGYNFLRRNCRGPDVALKVPPVSLLEVGMVYVV
;
A
#
# COMPACT_ATOMS: atom_id res chain seq x y z
N MET A 1 15.54 17.85 2.41
CA MET A 1 15.73 18.57 3.68
C MET A 1 17.20 18.91 3.76
N ASP A 2 17.54 20.19 3.87
CA ASP A 2 18.92 20.68 3.93
C ASP A 2 19.49 20.71 5.35
N LEU A 3 20.81 20.56 5.42
CA LEU A 3 21.69 20.42 6.57
C LEU A 3 22.02 21.78 7.22
N GLU A 4 21.60 22.01 8.47
CA GLU A 4 22.30 22.88 9.42
C GLU A 4 22.15 22.32 10.84
N PHE A 5 23.05 21.40 11.20
CA PHE A 5 23.15 20.82 12.55
C PHE A 5 24.23 21.57 13.34
N GLY A 6 23.84 22.35 14.35
CA GLY A 6 24.82 22.90 15.29
C GLY A 6 24.29 23.71 16.46
N LYS A 7 23.17 24.45 16.31
CA LYS A 7 22.64 25.33 17.39
C LYS A 7 21.13 25.26 17.63
N SER A 8 20.43 24.24 17.09
CA SER A 8 18.95 24.16 17.03
C SER A 8 18.31 23.10 17.95
N LEU A 9 19.00 22.56 18.97
CA LEU A 9 18.46 21.38 19.67
C LEU A 9 17.23 21.69 20.57
N ASP A 10 17.14 22.88 21.17
CA ASP A 10 16.01 23.25 22.04
C ASP A 10 14.83 23.90 21.30
N THR A 11 15.09 24.63 20.22
CA THR A 11 14.05 25.18 19.32
C THR A 11 13.42 24.10 18.44
N SER A 12 14.20 23.08 18.02
CA SER A 12 13.70 21.92 17.26
C SER A 12 12.74 21.05 18.08
N LYS A 13 13.03 20.78 19.37
CA LYS A 13 12.14 20.00 20.25
C LYS A 13 10.81 20.71 20.53
N LYS A 14 10.83 22.03 20.74
CA LYS A 14 9.62 22.83 21.01
C LYS A 14 8.73 22.96 19.77
N ASN A 15 9.33 23.06 18.58
CA ASN A 15 8.61 22.98 17.31
C ASN A 15 8.09 21.56 17.03
N SER A 16 8.85 20.52 17.40
CA SER A 16 8.45 19.11 17.23
C SER A 16 7.21 18.73 18.07
N TRP A 17 7.08 19.21 19.31
CA TRP A 17 5.90 18.90 20.14
C TRP A 17 4.64 19.61 19.67
N ARG A 18 4.75 20.88 19.25
CA ARG A 18 3.63 21.64 18.65
C ARG A 18 3.17 21.03 17.35
N THR A 19 4.09 20.62 16.49
CA THR A 19 3.78 19.89 15.25
C THR A 19 3.12 18.56 15.56
N SER A 20 3.62 17.80 16.54
CA SER A 20 3.01 16.53 16.96
C SER A 20 1.59 16.69 17.49
N LEU A 21 1.32 17.74 18.27
CA LEU A 21 -0.03 18.07 18.76
C LEU A 21 -0.96 18.53 17.62
N LEU A 22 -0.44 19.29 16.65
CA LEU A 22 -1.21 19.71 15.50
C LEU A 22 -1.60 18.51 14.62
N LEU A 23 -0.66 17.57 14.40
CA LEU A 23 -0.96 16.30 13.72
C LEU A 23 -1.95 15.44 14.53
N ALA A 24 -1.83 15.41 15.86
CA ALA A 24 -2.76 14.69 16.73
C ALA A 24 -4.18 15.28 16.67
N TYR A 25 -4.30 16.61 16.53
CA TYR A 25 -5.58 17.26 16.30
C TYR A 25 -6.15 16.93 14.92
N GLN A 26 -5.32 16.96 13.87
CA GLN A 26 -5.75 16.63 12.51
C GLN A 26 -6.16 15.17 12.35
N SER A 27 -5.50 14.24 13.07
CA SER A 27 -5.85 12.82 13.03
C SER A 27 -7.25 12.54 13.60
N LEU A 28 -7.79 13.40 14.47
CA LEU A 28 -9.19 13.32 14.94
C LEU A 28 -10.20 13.28 13.79
N GLY A 29 -10.02 14.16 12.80
CA GLY A 29 -10.96 14.30 11.69
C GLY A 29 -10.85 13.21 10.63
N VAL A 30 -9.74 12.47 10.59
CA VAL A 30 -9.47 11.50 9.52
C VAL A 30 -9.49 10.07 10.04
N VAL A 31 -8.94 9.81 11.22
CA VAL A 31 -8.69 8.44 11.71
C VAL A 31 -9.81 7.94 12.61
N TYR A 32 -10.36 8.80 13.48
CA TYR A 32 -11.22 8.34 14.59
C TYR A 32 -12.72 8.50 14.33
N GLY A 33 -13.13 9.01 13.17
CA GLY A 33 -14.53 9.21 12.86
C GLY A 33 -15.32 7.89 12.95
N ASP A 34 -14.81 6.81 12.35
CA ASP A 34 -15.47 5.49 12.36
C ASP A 34 -15.64 4.95 13.79
N LEU A 35 -14.53 4.79 14.51
CA LEU A 35 -14.52 4.31 15.90
C LEU A 35 -15.35 5.18 16.86
N SER A 36 -15.39 6.50 16.63
CA SER A 36 -16.15 7.44 17.46
C SER A 36 -17.67 7.31 17.28
N THR A 37 -18.13 6.74 16.15
CA THR A 37 -19.56 6.61 15.83
C THR A 37 -20.17 5.28 16.29
N SER A 38 -19.36 4.29 16.65
CA SER A 38 -19.80 2.99 17.19
C SER A 38 -20.84 3.08 18.32
N PRO A 39 -20.77 4.02 19.29
CA PRO A 39 -21.78 4.13 20.35
C PRO A 39 -23.22 4.31 19.86
N LEU A 40 -23.44 4.73 18.60
CA LEU A 40 -24.76 4.85 17.99
C LEU A 40 -25.46 3.49 17.80
N TYR A 41 -24.69 2.41 17.61
CA TYR A 41 -25.24 1.11 17.21
C TYR A 41 -24.81 -0.08 18.08
N VAL A 42 -23.75 -0.01 18.91
CA VAL A 42 -23.28 -1.16 19.72
C VAL A 42 -24.36 -1.70 20.67
N TYR A 43 -24.97 -0.86 21.51
CA TYR A 43 -25.99 -1.32 22.46
C TYR A 43 -27.25 -1.80 21.74
N LYS A 44 -27.66 -1.13 20.66
CA LYS A 44 -28.79 -1.53 19.81
C LYS A 44 -28.57 -2.94 19.23
N SER A 45 -27.37 -3.21 18.69
CA SER A 45 -27.02 -4.51 18.11
C SER A 45 -26.80 -5.61 19.15
N THR A 46 -26.28 -5.26 20.34
CA THR A 46 -25.97 -6.21 21.42
C THR A 46 -27.23 -6.78 22.08
N PHE A 47 -28.27 -5.96 22.25
CA PHE A 47 -29.53 -6.32 22.90
C PHE A 47 -30.68 -6.65 21.94
N ALA A 48 -30.40 -6.77 20.64
CA ALA A 48 -31.42 -6.90 19.61
C ALA A 48 -32.26 -8.20 19.68
N GLU A 49 -31.73 -9.33 20.20
CA GLU A 49 -32.46 -10.61 20.07
C GLU A 49 -32.37 -11.67 21.18
N ASP A 50 -31.45 -11.65 22.16
CA ASP A 50 -31.20 -12.88 22.94
C ASP A 50 -31.08 -12.71 24.47
N ILE A 51 -31.35 -11.52 25.01
CA ILE A 51 -31.14 -11.24 26.44
C ILE A 51 -32.39 -10.58 27.03
N GLN A 52 -33.14 -11.37 27.81
CA GLN A 52 -34.24 -10.85 28.63
C GLN A 52 -33.66 -10.12 29.82
N HIS A 53 -34.02 -8.84 29.96
CA HIS A 53 -33.56 -7.98 31.05
C HIS A 53 -34.04 -8.54 32.38
N SER A 54 -33.09 -8.99 33.19
CA SER A 54 -33.35 -9.35 34.58
C SER A 54 -33.36 -8.10 35.46
N GLU A 55 -34.21 -8.07 36.50
CA GLU A 55 -34.32 -6.97 37.49
C GLU A 55 -32.97 -6.60 38.15
N THR A 56 -31.96 -7.46 38.04
CA THR A 56 -30.65 -7.32 38.68
C THR A 56 -29.62 -6.50 37.89
N ASN A 57 -29.95 -5.97 36.69
CA ASN A 57 -29.05 -5.16 35.82
C ASN A 57 -27.69 -5.81 35.44
N GLU A 58 -27.52 -7.09 35.77
CA GLU A 58 -26.25 -7.82 35.60
C GLU A 58 -25.84 -7.94 34.13
N GLU A 59 -26.81 -7.95 33.22
CA GLU A 59 -26.55 -8.05 31.79
C GLU A 59 -25.96 -6.76 31.22
N ILE A 60 -26.48 -5.61 31.64
CA ILE A 60 -26.00 -4.28 31.22
C ILE A 60 -24.58 -4.04 31.74
N PHE A 61 -24.32 -4.37 33.01
CA PHE A 61 -22.97 -4.30 33.56
C PHE A 61 -22.02 -5.31 32.92
N GLY A 62 -22.50 -6.50 32.57
CA GLY A 62 -21.76 -7.49 31.79
C GLY A 62 -21.30 -6.96 30.45
N VAL A 63 -22.23 -6.42 29.65
CA VAL A 63 -21.96 -5.83 28.34
C VAL A 63 -20.99 -4.66 28.46
N LEU A 64 -21.20 -3.74 29.42
CA LEU A 64 -20.28 -2.62 29.64
C LEU A 64 -18.86 -3.12 29.98
N SER A 65 -18.75 -4.14 30.82
CA SER A 65 -17.47 -4.76 31.16
C SER A 65 -16.75 -5.32 29.92
N PHE A 66 -17.48 -6.03 29.07
CA PHE A 66 -16.95 -6.53 27.79
C PHE A 66 -16.50 -5.40 26.88
N VAL A 67 -17.31 -4.35 26.71
CA VAL A 67 -16.94 -3.18 25.87
C VAL A 67 -15.68 -2.51 26.40
N PHE A 68 -15.59 -2.27 27.71
CA PHE A 68 -14.41 -1.66 28.34
C PHE A 68 -13.13 -2.48 28.08
N TRP A 69 -13.16 -3.78 28.39
CA TRP A 69 -11.97 -4.63 28.22
C TRP A 69 -11.63 -4.85 26.75
N THR A 70 -12.62 -4.88 25.86
CA THR A 70 -12.36 -5.04 24.42
C THR A 70 -11.72 -3.79 23.83
N LEU A 71 -12.21 -2.59 24.18
CA LEU A 71 -11.59 -1.32 23.80
C LEU A 71 -10.17 -1.15 24.38
N THR A 72 -9.97 -1.62 25.61
CA THR A 72 -8.67 -1.57 26.29
C THR A 72 -7.68 -2.55 25.66
N LEU A 73 -8.07 -3.80 25.44
CA LEU A 73 -7.13 -4.82 24.94
C LEU A 73 -6.85 -4.67 23.45
N VAL A 74 -7.88 -4.38 22.63
CA VAL A 74 -7.73 -4.38 21.18
C VAL A 74 -7.25 -2.99 20.66
N PRO A 75 -8.06 -1.91 20.61
CA PRO A 75 -7.58 -0.62 20.16
C PRO A 75 -6.38 -0.06 20.96
N LEU A 76 -6.44 -0.06 22.30
CA LEU A 76 -5.39 0.58 23.11
C LEU A 76 -4.11 -0.28 23.18
N PHE A 77 -4.18 -1.51 23.70
CA PHE A 77 -2.98 -2.34 23.86
C PHE A 77 -2.47 -2.95 22.55
N LYS A 78 -3.31 -3.67 21.79
CA LYS A 78 -2.86 -4.30 20.54
C LYS A 78 -2.52 -3.23 19.50
N TYR A 79 -3.46 -2.37 19.12
CA TYR A 79 -3.24 -1.46 18.00
C TYR A 79 -2.27 -0.33 18.35
N VAL A 80 -2.61 0.50 19.34
CA VAL A 80 -1.84 1.71 19.66
C VAL A 80 -0.45 1.43 20.22
N PHE A 81 -0.25 0.38 21.03
CA PHE A 81 1.07 0.12 21.60
C PHE A 81 1.93 -0.88 20.80
N VAL A 82 1.33 -1.77 20.02
CA VAL A 82 2.06 -2.84 19.30
C VAL A 82 1.95 -2.69 17.78
N VAL A 83 0.76 -2.78 17.19
CA VAL A 83 0.59 -2.86 15.73
C VAL A 83 1.02 -1.58 15.02
N LEU A 84 0.77 -0.38 15.59
CA LEU A 84 1.22 0.87 14.96
C LEU A 84 2.75 1.01 14.88
N ARG A 85 3.53 0.17 15.60
CA ARG A 85 5.00 0.11 15.47
C ARG A 85 5.46 -0.84 14.37
N ALA A 86 4.54 -1.60 13.78
CA ALA A 86 4.79 -2.49 12.66
C ALA A 86 4.48 -1.75 11.35
N ASP A 87 5.14 -0.61 11.16
CA ASP A 87 5.00 0.24 9.97
C ASP A 87 6.10 -0.04 8.94
N ASP A 88 5.80 0.22 7.68
CA ASP A 88 6.74 0.16 6.55
C ASP A 88 7.12 1.59 6.16
N ASN A 89 8.13 2.16 6.84
CA ASN A 89 8.57 3.56 6.69
C ASN A 89 7.42 4.58 6.81
N GLY A 90 6.61 4.45 7.86
CA GLY A 90 5.47 5.32 8.13
C GLY A 90 4.14 4.86 7.52
N GLU A 91 4.12 3.87 6.63
CA GLU A 91 2.88 3.31 6.09
C GLU A 91 2.38 2.11 6.91
N GLY A 92 1.06 2.00 7.10
CA GLY A 92 0.43 0.88 7.79
C GLY A 92 -0.62 0.17 6.93
N GLY A 93 -1.24 -0.87 7.50
CA GLY A 93 -2.23 -1.72 6.83
C GLY A 93 -1.69 -3.09 6.40
N THR A 94 -2.60 -3.93 5.90
CA THR A 94 -2.33 -5.34 5.55
C THR A 94 -1.26 -5.49 4.46
N PHE A 95 -1.25 -4.65 3.43
CA PHE A 95 -0.22 -4.67 2.39
C PHE A 95 1.12 -4.11 2.84
N ALA A 96 1.15 -3.13 3.75
CA ALA A 96 2.40 -2.64 4.34
C ALA A 96 3.10 -3.77 5.12
N LEU A 97 2.35 -4.52 5.93
CA LEU A 97 2.86 -5.71 6.62
C LEU A 97 3.36 -6.77 5.62
N TYR A 98 2.63 -7.02 4.53
CA TYR A 98 3.05 -7.96 3.50
C TYR A 98 4.34 -7.54 2.80
N SER A 99 4.46 -6.26 2.43
CA SER A 99 5.65 -5.64 1.84
C SER A 99 6.86 -5.82 2.75
N LEU A 100 6.69 -5.52 4.05
CA LEU A 100 7.71 -5.65 5.08
C LEU A 100 8.19 -7.12 5.24
N ILE A 101 7.26 -8.08 5.29
CA ILE A 101 7.57 -9.53 5.34
C ILE A 101 8.32 -9.98 4.08
N CYS A 102 7.84 -9.57 2.91
CA CYS A 102 8.47 -9.90 1.62
C CYS A 102 9.91 -9.39 1.54
N ARG A 103 10.17 -8.19 2.06
CA ARG A 103 11.51 -7.59 2.12
C ARG A 103 12.47 -8.41 2.98
N HIS A 104 12.05 -8.82 4.17
CA HIS A 104 12.91 -9.46 5.18
C HIS A 104 13.10 -10.97 5.04
N ALA A 105 12.16 -11.67 4.39
CA ALA A 105 12.17 -13.14 4.29
C ALA A 105 12.15 -13.67 2.84
N ARG A 106 12.42 -12.84 1.82
CA ARG A 106 12.49 -13.24 0.39
C ARG A 106 11.28 -14.09 -0.08
N VAL A 107 10.09 -13.84 0.50
CA VAL A 107 8.86 -14.63 0.30
C VAL A 107 8.00 -14.11 -0.86
N SER A 108 8.39 -13.00 -1.49
CA SER A 108 7.57 -12.36 -2.53
C SER A 108 7.33 -13.29 -3.71
N LEU A 109 6.06 -13.48 -4.08
CA LEU A 109 5.64 -14.09 -5.34
C LEU A 109 5.65 -13.10 -6.50
N LEU A 110 6.03 -11.85 -6.23
CA LEU A 110 6.10 -10.78 -7.21
C LEU A 110 7.24 -11.06 -8.19
N PRO A 111 6.97 -11.02 -9.50
CA PRO A 111 8.01 -11.10 -10.50
C PRO A 111 8.95 -9.89 -10.35
N ASN A 112 10.23 -10.06 -10.70
CA ASN A 112 11.17 -8.97 -10.98
C ASN A 112 11.93 -8.31 -9.79
N ARG A 113 12.32 -9.08 -8.75
CA ARG A 113 13.25 -8.59 -7.70
C ARG A 113 14.70 -8.67 -8.19
N GLN A 114 15.32 -7.52 -8.44
CA GLN A 114 16.76 -7.46 -8.75
C GLN A 114 17.57 -7.26 -7.46
N VAL A 115 18.82 -7.75 -7.44
CA VAL A 115 19.76 -7.49 -6.33
C VAL A 115 19.97 -5.98 -6.12
N ALA A 116 19.94 -5.19 -7.20
CA ALA A 116 20.02 -3.73 -7.16
C ALA A 116 18.86 -3.05 -6.41
N ASP A 117 17.72 -3.73 -6.22
CA ASP A 117 16.61 -3.22 -5.42
C ASP A 117 16.88 -3.35 -3.92
N GLU A 118 17.68 -4.36 -3.51
CA GLU A 118 18.11 -4.53 -2.11
C GLU A 118 19.16 -3.48 -1.71
N ALA A 119 19.79 -2.82 -2.68
CA ALA A 119 20.80 -1.78 -2.46
C ALA A 119 20.21 -0.37 -2.21
N LEU A 120 18.89 -0.18 -2.38
CA LEU A 120 18.21 1.10 -2.16
C LEU A 120 18.49 1.64 -0.75
N SER A 121 18.68 2.95 -0.60
CA SER A 121 18.90 3.57 0.71
C SER A 121 17.72 3.34 1.67
N THR A 122 16.48 3.33 1.15
CA THR A 122 15.28 2.95 1.91
C THR A 122 15.34 1.51 2.44
N TYR A 123 16.03 0.60 1.76
CA TYR A 123 16.31 -0.76 2.27
C TYR A 123 17.41 -0.74 3.34
N LYS A 124 18.45 0.08 3.16
CA LYS A 124 19.62 0.13 4.07
C LYS A 124 19.34 0.82 5.39
N LEU A 125 18.42 1.79 5.46
CA LEU A 125 18.10 2.53 6.69
C LEU A 125 17.53 1.62 7.80
N GLU A 126 16.93 0.49 7.44
CA GLU A 126 16.40 -0.52 8.38
C GLU A 126 17.38 -1.65 8.70
N HIS A 127 18.42 -1.84 7.89
CA HIS A 127 19.43 -2.87 8.15
C HIS A 127 20.36 -2.41 9.27
N HIS A 128 20.02 -2.71 10.53
CA HIS A 128 21.06 -2.90 11.54
C HIS A 128 21.96 -4.06 11.08
N PRO A 129 23.31 -3.92 11.19
CA PRO A 129 24.24 -4.93 10.68
C PRO A 129 23.90 -6.30 11.30
N GLU A 130 23.63 -7.27 10.42
CA GLU A 130 23.16 -8.60 10.77
C GLU A 130 24.02 -9.23 11.88
N LYS A 131 23.44 -9.44 13.06
CA LYS A 131 23.86 -10.58 13.88
C LYS A 131 23.27 -11.82 13.22
N LYS A 132 24.14 -12.76 12.81
CA LYS A 132 23.87 -14.10 12.24
C LYS A 132 22.90 -14.97 13.07
N SER A 133 21.66 -14.54 13.25
CA SER A 133 20.59 -15.33 13.86
C SER A 133 19.43 -15.34 12.88
N SER A 134 19.58 -16.10 11.80
CA SER A 134 18.46 -16.47 10.94
C SER A 134 17.50 -17.30 11.77
N SER A 135 16.33 -16.75 12.11
CA SER A 135 15.31 -17.50 12.84
C SER A 135 14.94 -18.76 12.05
N GLY A 136 14.75 -19.91 12.71
CA GLY A 136 14.37 -21.15 12.03
C GLY A 136 13.06 -21.03 11.22
N VAL A 137 12.18 -20.12 11.63
CA VAL A 137 10.94 -19.76 10.92
C VAL A 137 11.23 -19.09 9.57
N LYS A 138 12.23 -18.19 9.50
CA LYS A 138 12.64 -17.54 8.25
C LYS A 138 13.12 -18.57 7.23
N LEU A 139 14.00 -19.49 7.65
CA LEU A 139 14.51 -20.58 6.80
C LEU A 139 13.38 -21.53 6.34
N TYR A 140 12.44 -21.84 7.22
CA TYR A 140 11.30 -22.69 6.88
C TYR A 140 10.35 -22.01 5.88
N LEU A 141 10.11 -20.71 6.07
CA LEU A 141 9.29 -19.89 5.18
C LEU A 141 9.90 -19.79 3.78
N GLU A 142 11.19 -19.47 3.69
CA GLU A 142 11.94 -19.38 2.43
C GLU A 142 11.99 -20.70 1.65
N LYS A 143 12.00 -21.84 2.35
CA LYS A 143 12.10 -23.16 1.72
C LYS A 143 10.81 -23.60 1.03
N HIS A 144 9.65 -23.23 1.56
CA HIS A 144 8.35 -23.81 1.16
C HIS A 144 7.50 -22.84 0.35
N LYS A 145 7.50 -22.99 -0.99
CA LYS A 145 6.64 -22.21 -1.92
C LYS A 145 5.15 -22.24 -1.58
N VAL A 146 4.64 -23.34 -1.01
CA VAL A 146 3.23 -23.44 -0.58
C VAL A 146 2.90 -22.38 0.48
N LEU A 147 3.84 -22.09 1.38
CA LEU A 147 3.65 -21.11 2.44
C LEU A 147 3.69 -19.67 1.90
N HIS A 148 4.44 -19.43 0.82
CA HIS A 148 4.40 -18.14 0.10
C HIS A 148 3.01 -17.90 -0.50
N THR A 149 2.44 -18.91 -1.15
CA THR A 149 1.08 -18.84 -1.71
C THR A 149 0.03 -18.69 -0.61
N ALA A 150 0.17 -19.41 0.51
CA ALA A 150 -0.73 -19.29 1.65
C ALA A 150 -0.67 -17.88 2.27
N LEU A 151 0.52 -17.30 2.40
CA LEU A 151 0.71 -15.93 2.87
C LEU A 151 0.02 -14.92 1.93
N LEU A 152 0.21 -15.06 0.62
CA LEU A 152 -0.46 -14.21 -0.35
C LEU A 152 -1.99 -14.34 -0.25
N ILE A 153 -2.53 -15.56 -0.18
CA ILE A 153 -3.98 -15.78 -0.01
C ILE A 153 -4.50 -15.13 1.27
N LEU A 154 -3.76 -15.23 2.38
CA LEU A 154 -4.12 -14.61 3.65
C LEU A 154 -4.19 -13.08 3.53
N VAL A 155 -3.21 -12.47 2.88
CA VAL A 155 -3.16 -11.01 2.65
C VAL A 155 -4.29 -10.57 1.73
N LEU A 156 -4.49 -11.28 0.61
CA LEU A 156 -5.57 -10.99 -0.32
C LEU A 156 -6.94 -11.09 0.38
N LEU A 157 -7.14 -12.10 1.24
CA LEU A 157 -8.36 -12.24 2.04
C LEU A 157 -8.58 -11.03 2.95
N GLY A 158 -7.55 -10.62 3.70
CA GLY A 158 -7.61 -9.41 4.54
C GLY A 158 -7.97 -8.17 3.72
N THR A 159 -7.34 -7.98 2.56
CA THR A 159 -7.57 -6.80 1.71
C THR A 159 -8.98 -6.76 1.13
N CYS A 160 -9.52 -7.91 0.70
CA CYS A 160 -10.90 -8.01 0.23
C CYS A 160 -11.91 -7.75 1.35
N MET A 161 -11.60 -8.19 2.58
CA MET A 161 -12.44 -7.90 3.74
C MET A 161 -12.40 -6.41 4.12
N VAL A 162 -11.26 -5.72 4.01
CA VAL A 162 -11.22 -4.25 4.19
C VAL A 162 -12.00 -3.51 3.11
N ILE A 163 -11.90 -3.93 1.84
CA ILE A 163 -12.74 -3.35 0.78
C ILE A 163 -14.24 -3.56 1.10
N GLY A 164 -14.59 -4.72 1.65
CA GLY A 164 -15.95 -5.00 2.13
C GLY A 164 -16.37 -4.13 3.31
N ASP A 165 -15.46 -3.87 4.25
CA ASP A 165 -15.68 -2.92 5.35
C ASP A 165 -15.91 -1.49 4.82
N GLY A 166 -15.17 -1.08 3.80
CA GLY A 166 -15.39 0.19 3.07
C GLY A 166 -16.77 0.33 2.42
N VAL A 167 -17.48 -0.77 2.19
CA VAL A 167 -18.90 -0.78 1.75
C VAL A 167 -19.86 -0.76 2.94
N LEU A 168 -19.57 -1.55 3.97
CA LEU A 168 -20.50 -1.77 5.08
C LEU A 168 -20.51 -0.62 6.10
N THR A 169 -19.35 -0.04 6.37
CA THR A 169 -19.17 0.99 7.40
C THR A 169 -19.89 2.31 7.06
N PRO A 170 -19.82 2.85 5.83
CA PRO A 170 -20.63 4.01 5.47
C PRO A 170 -22.13 3.72 5.56
N ALA A 171 -22.55 2.51 5.18
CA ALA A 171 -23.94 2.13 5.21
C ALA A 171 -24.46 2.09 6.67
N ILE A 172 -23.76 1.43 7.60
CA ILE A 172 -24.22 1.28 8.99
C ILE A 172 -24.09 2.58 9.80
N SER A 173 -23.00 3.33 9.64
CA SER A 173 -22.74 4.54 10.41
C SER A 173 -23.75 5.64 10.06
N VAL A 174 -23.97 5.91 8.77
CA VAL A 174 -24.95 6.92 8.32
C VAL A 174 -26.37 6.47 8.64
N PHE A 175 -26.71 5.20 8.42
CA PHE A 175 -28.04 4.68 8.75
C PHE A 175 -28.34 4.79 10.25
N SER A 176 -27.40 4.39 11.12
CA SER A 176 -27.58 4.48 12.57
C SER A 176 -27.66 5.92 13.08
N ALA A 177 -26.93 6.86 12.46
CA ALA A 177 -27.06 8.28 12.77
C ALA A 177 -28.45 8.81 12.41
N VAL A 178 -28.96 8.49 11.22
CA VAL A 178 -30.28 8.95 10.74
C VAL A 178 -31.43 8.27 11.48
N SER A 179 -31.26 7.03 11.96
CA SER A 179 -32.25 6.33 12.79
C SER A 179 -32.63 7.09 14.07
N GLY A 180 -31.90 8.13 14.50
CA GLY A 180 -32.35 9.00 15.59
C GLY A 180 -33.62 9.80 15.28
N LEU A 181 -33.93 10.01 14.00
CA LEU A 181 -35.12 10.74 13.55
C LEU A 181 -36.42 9.96 13.85
N GLU A 182 -36.33 8.64 13.94
CA GLU A 182 -37.41 7.72 14.28
C GLU A 182 -38.09 8.08 15.60
N LEU A 183 -37.30 8.45 16.62
CA LEU A 183 -37.79 8.80 17.95
C LEU A 183 -38.54 10.13 18.01
N SER A 184 -38.39 10.96 16.97
CA SER A 184 -39.02 12.29 16.89
C SER A 184 -40.21 12.33 15.91
N MET A 185 -40.47 11.25 15.18
CA MET A 185 -41.53 11.16 14.17
C MET A 185 -42.66 10.19 14.57
N SER A 186 -43.89 10.50 14.16
CA SER A 186 -45.06 9.62 14.35
C SER A 186 -44.87 8.26 13.67
N LYS A 187 -45.36 7.18 14.30
CA LYS A 187 -45.11 5.77 13.97
C LYS A 187 -45.42 5.35 12.52
N GLU A 188 -46.27 6.08 11.80
CA GLU A 188 -46.67 5.73 10.42
C GLU A 188 -45.67 6.16 9.33
N HIS A 189 -44.79 7.14 9.59
CA HIS A 189 -43.82 7.66 8.60
C HIS A 189 -42.40 7.08 8.74
N HIS A 190 -42.22 6.12 9.64
CA HIS A 190 -40.91 5.65 10.15
C HIS A 190 -39.99 5.09 9.07
N GLN A 191 -40.46 4.10 8.30
CA GLN A 191 -39.65 3.40 7.31
C GLN A 191 -39.53 4.15 5.97
N TYR A 192 -40.49 5.05 5.68
CA TYR A 192 -40.52 5.78 4.42
C TYR A 192 -39.58 7.00 4.40
N ALA A 193 -39.18 7.53 5.56
CA ALA A 193 -38.31 8.70 5.64
C ALA A 193 -36.82 8.36 5.84
N VAL A 194 -36.49 7.42 6.74
CA VAL A 194 -35.10 7.13 7.14
C VAL A 194 -34.24 6.59 5.99
N ILE A 195 -34.77 5.64 5.22
CA ILE A 195 -34.02 5.00 4.12
C ILE A 195 -33.70 6.02 3.00
N PRO A 196 -34.67 6.80 2.47
CA PRO A 196 -34.35 7.81 1.45
C PRO A 196 -33.38 8.90 1.94
N ILE A 197 -33.52 9.37 3.18
CA ILE A 197 -32.60 10.36 3.76
C ILE A 197 -31.18 9.79 3.86
N THR A 198 -31.05 8.54 4.33
CA THR A 198 -29.74 7.86 4.40
C THR A 198 -29.13 7.73 3.01
N CYS A 199 -29.90 7.27 2.01
CA CYS A 199 -29.42 7.17 0.63
C CYS A 199 -29.02 8.53 0.05
N PHE A 200 -29.78 9.60 0.34
CA PHE A 200 -29.44 10.96 -0.09
C PHE A 200 -28.10 11.42 0.51
N ILE A 201 -27.89 11.21 1.82
CA ILE A 201 -26.63 11.54 2.50
C ILE A 201 -25.47 10.74 1.89
N LEU A 202 -25.66 9.44 1.60
CA LEU A 202 -24.65 8.61 0.95
C LEU A 202 -24.30 9.12 -0.46
N VAL A 203 -25.30 9.49 -1.27
CA VAL A 203 -25.05 10.08 -2.60
C VAL A 203 -24.26 11.37 -2.49
N CYS A 204 -24.63 12.28 -1.57
CA CYS A 204 -23.89 13.51 -1.32
C CYS A 204 -22.45 13.22 -0.86
N LEU A 205 -22.28 12.26 0.06
CA LEU A 205 -20.98 11.85 0.56
C LEU A 205 -20.07 11.38 -0.57
N PHE A 206 -20.56 10.46 -1.42
CA PHE A 206 -19.78 9.89 -2.52
C PHE A 206 -19.56 10.89 -3.68
N ALA A 207 -20.49 11.82 -3.90
CA ALA A 207 -20.33 12.88 -4.89
C ALA A 207 -19.22 13.87 -4.48
N LEU A 208 -19.09 14.16 -3.18
CA LEU A 208 -18.10 15.11 -2.64
C LEU A 208 -16.66 14.55 -2.56
N GLN A 209 -16.46 13.26 -2.81
CA GLN A 209 -15.15 12.59 -2.69
C GLN A 209 -14.08 13.15 -3.62
N HIS A 210 -14.45 13.67 -4.79
CA HIS A 210 -13.51 14.19 -5.78
C HIS A 210 -12.79 15.48 -5.36
N TYR A 211 -13.33 16.22 -4.37
CA TYR A 211 -12.70 17.43 -3.84
C TYR A 211 -11.46 17.14 -2.97
N GLY A 212 -11.18 15.86 -2.71
CA GLY A 212 -10.01 15.39 -1.99
C GLY A 212 -10.07 15.66 -0.48
N THR A 213 -9.27 14.93 0.29
CA THR A 213 -9.22 15.01 1.76
C THR A 213 -8.38 16.18 2.28
N HIS A 214 -7.59 16.84 1.41
CA HIS A 214 -6.60 17.87 1.76
C HIS A 214 -7.16 19.08 2.52
N ARG A 215 -8.26 19.66 2.03
CA ARG A 215 -8.87 20.83 2.70
C ARG A 215 -9.80 20.42 3.83
N VAL A 216 -10.19 19.14 3.88
CA VAL A 216 -11.32 18.70 4.68
C VAL A 216 -10.91 18.13 6.02
N GLY A 217 -9.71 17.54 6.17
CA GLY A 217 -9.20 17.10 7.48
C GLY A 217 -9.21 18.20 8.56
N PHE A 218 -8.92 19.45 8.17
CA PHE A 218 -9.03 20.61 9.08
C PHE A 218 -10.47 20.98 9.43
N PHE A 219 -11.44 20.81 8.52
CA PHE A 219 -12.86 21.03 8.81
C PHE A 219 -13.51 19.84 9.54
N PHE A 220 -12.97 18.64 9.34
CA PHE A 220 -13.46 17.40 9.93
C PHE A 220 -13.02 17.20 11.38
N ALA A 221 -11.80 17.64 11.72
CA ALA A 221 -11.32 17.55 13.10
C ALA A 221 -12.22 18.28 14.12
N PRO A 222 -12.72 19.52 13.87
CA PRO A 222 -13.72 20.17 14.71
C PRO A 222 -15.01 19.36 14.88
N ILE A 223 -15.50 18.71 13.82
CA ILE A 223 -16.74 17.92 13.85
C ILE A 223 -16.57 16.72 14.78
N VAL A 224 -15.51 15.93 14.60
CA VAL A 224 -15.24 14.76 15.44
C VAL A 224 -14.92 15.16 16.87
N LEU A 225 -14.14 16.24 17.07
CA LEU A 225 -13.87 16.76 18.41
C LEU A 225 -15.16 17.18 19.12
N THR A 226 -16.04 17.90 18.43
CA THR A 226 -17.35 18.32 18.97
C THR A 226 -18.20 17.11 19.31
N TRP A 227 -18.21 16.09 18.45
CA TRP A 227 -18.89 14.82 18.71
C TRP A 227 -18.35 14.10 19.94
N LEU A 228 -17.02 13.95 20.06
CA LEU A 228 -16.37 13.31 21.21
C LEU A 228 -16.66 14.05 22.53
N LEU A 229 -16.60 15.38 22.51
CA LEU A 229 -16.97 16.21 23.66
C LEU A 229 -18.46 16.07 24.00
N CYS A 230 -19.32 15.98 22.99
CA CYS A 230 -20.76 15.80 23.15
C CYS A 230 -21.09 14.46 23.83
N ILE A 231 -20.60 13.34 23.30
CA ILE A 231 -20.85 12.01 23.88
C ILE A 231 -20.22 11.85 25.27
N SER A 232 -19.06 12.49 25.51
CA SER A 232 -18.41 12.50 26.82
C SER A 232 -19.24 13.27 27.86
N SER A 233 -19.75 14.45 27.48
CA SER A 233 -20.59 15.29 28.36
C SER A 233 -21.92 14.60 28.68
N LEU A 234 -22.57 14.01 27.68
CA LEU A 234 -23.78 13.19 27.86
C LEU A 234 -23.49 11.95 28.74
N GLY A 235 -22.32 11.34 28.54
CA GLY A 235 -21.85 10.23 29.34
C GLY A 235 -21.75 10.57 30.83
N ILE A 236 -21.04 11.67 31.15
CA ILE A 236 -20.89 12.19 32.51
C ILE A 236 -22.24 12.55 33.11
N TYR A 237 -23.11 13.24 32.36
CA TYR A 237 -24.46 13.58 32.81
C TYR A 237 -25.25 12.34 33.21
N ASN A 238 -25.26 11.30 32.37
CA ASN A 238 -26.01 10.07 32.64
C ASN A 238 -25.43 9.26 33.81
N ILE A 239 -24.11 9.27 34.00
CA ILE A 239 -23.47 8.62 35.15
C ILE A 239 -23.89 9.31 36.46
N ILE A 240 -23.86 10.65 36.51
CA ILE A 240 -24.17 11.40 37.72
C ILE A 240 -25.67 11.34 38.03
N TYR A 241 -26.52 11.52 37.02
CA TYR A 241 -27.97 11.66 37.20
C TYR A 241 -28.68 10.32 37.40
N TRP A 242 -28.33 9.28 36.62
CA TRP A 242 -29.01 7.99 36.69
C TRP A 242 -28.30 7.02 37.63
N ASN A 243 -27.06 6.61 37.34
CA ASN A 243 -26.39 5.56 38.13
C ASN A 243 -24.90 5.84 38.39
N PRO A 244 -24.57 6.46 39.54
CA PRO A 244 -23.18 6.73 39.92
C PRO A 244 -22.34 5.47 40.17
N HIS A 245 -22.96 4.32 40.44
CA HIS A 245 -22.26 3.07 40.74
C HIS A 245 -21.93 2.23 39.49
N VAL A 246 -22.22 2.75 38.28
CA VAL A 246 -21.96 2.06 37.01
C VAL A 246 -20.47 1.71 36.80
N TYR A 247 -19.53 2.44 37.42
CA TYR A 247 -18.10 2.16 37.33
C TYR A 247 -17.70 0.78 37.89
N GLN A 248 -18.54 0.16 38.72
CA GLN A 248 -18.29 -1.20 39.22
C GLN A 248 -18.24 -2.22 38.07
N ALA A 249 -18.98 -1.97 36.99
CA ALA A 249 -19.01 -2.81 35.80
C ALA A 249 -17.66 -2.91 35.08
N LEU A 250 -16.70 -2.02 35.34
CA LEU A 250 -15.35 -2.09 34.78
C LEU A 250 -14.59 -3.36 35.23
N SER A 251 -14.99 -3.96 36.34
CA SER A 251 -14.40 -5.21 36.83
C SER A 251 -14.74 -6.39 35.89
N PRO A 252 -13.74 -7.18 35.44
CA PRO A 252 -13.97 -8.34 34.56
C PRO A 252 -14.84 -9.43 35.22
N TYR A 253 -15.07 -9.34 36.53
CA TYR A 253 -16.03 -10.17 37.25
C TYR A 253 -17.43 -10.14 36.61
N TYR A 254 -17.86 -8.99 36.09
CA TYR A 254 -19.17 -8.86 35.44
C TYR A 254 -19.23 -9.57 34.09
N MET A 255 -18.12 -9.69 33.35
CA MET A 255 -18.05 -10.49 32.11
C MET A 255 -18.31 -11.97 32.40
N PHE A 256 -17.68 -12.50 33.46
CA PHE A 256 -17.89 -13.89 33.87
C PHE A 256 -19.33 -14.13 34.33
N LYS A 257 -19.89 -13.20 35.11
CA LYS A 257 -21.28 -13.26 35.58
C LYS A 257 -22.26 -13.25 34.40
N PHE A 258 -22.01 -12.39 33.42
CA PHE A 258 -22.77 -12.31 32.18
C PHE A 258 -22.79 -13.64 31.44
N LEU A 259 -21.62 -14.17 31.06
CA LEU A 259 -21.53 -15.44 30.31
C LEU A 259 -22.15 -16.61 31.07
N LYS A 260 -21.99 -16.66 32.40
CA LYS A 260 -22.58 -17.71 33.24
C LYS A 260 -24.12 -17.66 33.21
N LYS A 261 -24.70 -16.46 33.18
CA LYS A 261 -26.14 -16.23 33.20
C LYS A 261 -26.79 -16.44 31.83
N THR A 262 -26.27 -15.77 30.80
CA THR A 262 -26.90 -15.73 29.45
C THR A 262 -26.51 -16.90 28.56
N ARG A 263 -25.46 -17.68 28.93
CA ARG A 263 -25.01 -18.88 28.22
C ARG A 263 -24.88 -18.66 26.70
N LYS A 264 -25.74 -19.33 25.89
CA LYS A 264 -25.72 -19.23 24.43
C LYS A 264 -26.12 -17.84 23.92
N GLY A 265 -27.11 -17.19 24.56
CA GLY A 265 -27.51 -15.83 24.19
C GLY A 265 -26.41 -14.81 24.47
N GLY A 266 -25.64 -15.02 25.56
CA GLY A 266 -24.44 -14.22 25.85
C GLY A 266 -23.37 -14.36 24.78
N TRP A 267 -23.15 -15.59 24.28
CA TRP A 267 -22.22 -15.84 23.17
C TRP A 267 -22.64 -15.14 21.88
N MET A 268 -23.93 -15.17 21.53
CA MET A 268 -24.47 -14.49 20.35
C MET A 268 -24.40 -12.96 20.49
N SER A 269 -24.62 -12.43 21.69
CA SER A 269 -24.54 -11.00 21.99
C SER A 269 -23.14 -10.40 21.82
N LEU A 270 -22.07 -11.21 21.94
CA LEU A 270 -20.70 -10.79 21.63
C LEU A 270 -20.54 -10.25 20.20
N GLY A 271 -21.38 -10.72 19.27
CA GLY A 271 -21.45 -10.20 17.89
C GLY A 271 -21.82 -8.71 17.80
N GLY A 272 -22.60 -8.20 18.76
CA GLY A 272 -22.91 -6.77 18.86
C GLY A 272 -21.83 -6.00 19.61
N ILE A 273 -21.21 -6.61 20.62
CA ILE A 273 -20.14 -6.00 21.43
C ILE A 273 -18.91 -5.69 20.57
N LEU A 274 -18.51 -6.57 19.67
CA LEU A 274 -17.34 -6.34 18.80
C LEU A 274 -17.48 -5.08 17.94
N LEU A 275 -18.70 -4.58 17.70
CA LEU A 275 -18.91 -3.34 16.96
C LEU A 275 -18.32 -2.11 17.67
N CYS A 276 -17.89 -2.22 18.93
CA CYS A 276 -17.18 -1.14 19.61
C CYS A 276 -15.75 -0.92 19.12
N ILE A 277 -15.15 -1.89 18.41
CA ILE A 277 -13.78 -1.82 17.90
C ILE A 277 -13.68 -1.63 16.38
N THR A 278 -14.82 -1.52 15.70
CA THR A 278 -14.90 -1.18 14.26
C THR A 278 -14.32 0.22 14.06
N GLY A 279 -13.22 0.31 13.32
CA GLY A 279 -12.40 1.53 13.19
C GLY A 279 -10.98 1.42 13.76
N SER A 280 -10.65 0.36 14.52
CA SER A 280 -9.25 0.14 14.96
C SER A 280 -8.31 -0.16 13.79
N GLU A 281 -8.83 -0.83 12.74
CA GLU A 281 -8.05 -1.11 11.53
C GLU A 281 -7.82 0.16 10.71
N ALA A 282 -8.78 1.09 10.65
CA ALA A 282 -8.59 2.39 10.02
C ALA A 282 -7.42 3.17 10.65
N MET A 283 -7.27 3.09 11.98
CA MET A 283 -6.09 3.64 12.67
C MET A 283 -4.76 3.11 12.15
N PHE A 284 -4.72 1.84 11.76
CA PHE A 284 -3.51 1.23 11.22
C PHE A 284 -3.33 1.54 9.73
N ALA A 285 -4.39 1.49 8.93
CA ALA A 285 -4.34 1.79 7.50
C ALA A 285 -3.96 3.25 7.20
N ASP A 286 -4.36 4.19 8.07
CA ASP A 286 -4.13 5.63 7.90
C ASP A 286 -2.81 6.14 8.51
N LEU A 287 -1.94 5.24 8.99
CA LEU A 287 -0.63 5.61 9.53
C LEU A 287 0.23 6.38 8.50
N GLY A 288 0.05 6.12 7.20
CA GLY A 288 0.76 6.82 6.11
C GLY A 288 0.53 8.34 6.08
N HIS A 289 -0.53 8.84 6.73
CA HIS A 289 -0.84 10.26 6.79
C HIS A 289 -0.36 10.95 8.07
N PHE A 290 -0.21 10.22 9.16
CA PHE A 290 0.03 10.79 10.49
C PHE A 290 1.11 10.02 11.24
N SER A 291 1.95 10.71 12.01
CA SER A 291 2.96 10.02 12.80
C SER A 291 2.34 9.10 13.86
N TYR A 292 2.99 7.96 14.10
CA TYR A 292 2.65 7.03 15.18
C TYR A 292 2.38 7.75 16.52
N SER A 293 3.27 8.66 16.92
CA SER A 293 3.16 9.38 18.18
C SER A 293 1.94 10.32 18.24
N ALA A 294 1.53 10.89 17.11
CA ALA A 294 0.34 11.74 17.03
C ALA A 294 -0.94 10.92 17.23
N ILE A 295 -1.06 9.77 16.54
CA ILE A 295 -2.17 8.83 16.71
C ILE A 295 -2.21 8.30 18.16
N GLN A 296 -1.05 7.90 18.71
CA GLN A 296 -0.97 7.43 20.09
C GLN A 296 -1.46 8.48 21.10
N THR A 297 -1.04 9.74 20.95
CA THR A 297 -1.44 10.82 21.85
C THR A 297 -2.93 11.15 21.74
N ALA A 298 -3.46 11.27 20.51
CA ALA A 298 -4.88 11.55 20.28
C ALA A 298 -5.77 10.44 20.85
N PHE A 299 -5.41 9.18 20.63
CA PHE A 299 -6.20 8.05 21.10
C PHE A 299 -6.22 7.95 22.62
N THR A 300 -5.05 7.90 23.26
CA THR A 300 -4.93 7.63 24.70
C THR A 300 -5.54 8.73 25.56
N PHE A 301 -5.40 10.01 25.17
CA PHE A 301 -5.81 11.13 26.01
C PHE A 301 -7.20 11.70 25.68
N LEU A 302 -7.73 11.49 24.48
CA LEU A 302 -8.99 12.09 24.06
C LEU A 302 -10.03 11.04 23.64
N VAL A 303 -9.73 10.23 22.63
CA VAL A 303 -10.72 9.33 22.02
C VAL A 303 -11.10 8.21 22.97
N TYR A 304 -10.12 7.51 23.56
CA TYR A 304 -10.36 6.40 24.47
C TYR A 304 -11.18 6.81 25.71
N PRO A 305 -10.81 7.87 26.46
CA PRO A 305 -11.63 8.32 27.59
C PRO A 305 -13.04 8.74 27.20
N ALA A 306 -13.21 9.45 26.07
CA ALA A 306 -14.53 9.87 25.60
C ALA A 306 -15.45 8.68 25.26
N LEU A 307 -14.91 7.64 24.62
CA LEU A 307 -15.67 6.42 24.31
C LEU A 307 -16.07 5.65 25.57
N ILE A 308 -15.15 5.49 26.52
CA ILE A 308 -15.48 4.83 27.80
C ILE A 308 -16.59 5.59 28.54
N LEU A 309 -16.51 6.93 28.61
CA LEU A 309 -17.55 7.76 29.22
C LEU A 309 -18.89 7.63 28.49
N ALA A 310 -18.89 7.58 27.16
CA ALA A 310 -20.10 7.41 26.36
C ALA A 310 -20.79 6.06 26.66
N TYR A 311 -20.04 4.95 26.64
CA TYR A 311 -20.60 3.62 26.93
C TYR A 311 -21.04 3.48 28.39
N MET A 312 -20.29 4.03 29.34
CA MET A 312 -20.68 4.05 30.75
C MET A 312 -21.97 4.84 30.98
N GLY A 313 -22.13 5.99 30.33
CA GLY A 313 -23.36 6.78 30.42
C GLY A 313 -24.58 6.09 29.79
N GLN A 314 -24.40 5.43 28.64
CA GLN A 314 -25.47 4.62 28.05
C GLN A 314 -25.88 3.47 28.98
N ALA A 315 -24.91 2.78 29.57
CA ALA A 315 -25.18 1.72 30.55
C ALA A 315 -25.89 2.25 31.80
N ALA A 316 -25.49 3.42 32.30
CA ALA A 316 -26.12 4.04 33.46
C ALA A 316 -27.60 4.35 33.20
N TYR A 317 -27.91 4.92 32.04
CA TYR A 317 -29.29 5.18 31.61
C TYR A 317 -30.11 3.89 31.48
N LEU A 318 -29.56 2.89 30.78
CA LEU A 318 -30.24 1.60 30.54
C LEU A 318 -30.50 0.85 31.84
N SER A 319 -29.62 0.98 32.85
CA SER A 319 -29.79 0.30 34.15
C SER A 319 -31.02 0.75 34.93
N GLN A 320 -31.63 1.89 34.60
CA GLN A 320 -32.85 2.36 35.27
C GLN A 320 -34.11 2.29 34.41
N HIS A 321 -33.97 2.17 33.08
CA HIS A 321 -35.09 2.22 32.13
C HIS A 321 -35.31 0.90 31.38
N HIS A 322 -34.87 -0.23 31.95
CA HIS A 322 -34.92 -1.54 31.30
C HIS A 322 -36.34 -2.09 31.03
N HIS A 323 -37.40 -1.52 31.64
CA HIS A 323 -38.79 -1.94 31.42
C HIS A 323 -39.44 -1.36 30.15
N THR A 324 -38.83 -0.34 29.53
CA THR A 324 -39.37 0.29 28.31
C THR A 324 -38.83 -0.44 27.07
N SER A 325 -39.20 -1.72 26.92
CA SER A 325 -38.60 -2.70 26.00
C SER A 325 -38.66 -2.40 24.49
N TYR A 326 -39.10 -1.22 24.04
CA TYR A 326 -39.39 -1.04 22.60
C TYR A 326 -38.32 -0.35 21.76
N GLN A 327 -37.34 0.40 22.29
CA GLN A 327 -36.22 0.92 21.46
C GLN A 327 -34.94 1.17 22.28
N ILE A 328 -34.07 0.16 22.44
CA ILE A 328 -32.69 0.38 22.92
C ILE A 328 -31.95 1.13 21.80
N SER A 329 -31.81 2.44 21.97
CA SER A 329 -31.13 3.33 21.01
C SER A 329 -30.35 4.39 21.78
N PHE A 330 -29.20 4.79 21.24
CA PHE A 330 -28.37 5.86 21.82
C PHE A 330 -29.20 7.11 22.14
N TYR A 331 -30.06 7.51 21.21
CA TYR A 331 -30.86 8.74 21.29
C TYR A 331 -31.91 8.72 22.41
N VAL A 332 -32.26 7.55 22.95
CA VAL A 332 -33.14 7.43 24.13
C VAL A 332 -32.41 7.86 25.40
N SER A 333 -31.09 7.65 25.46
CA SER A 333 -30.26 8.12 26.58
C SER A 333 -29.97 9.62 26.57
N VAL A 334 -30.43 10.34 25.54
CA VAL A 334 -30.19 11.76 25.34
C VAL A 334 -31.40 12.57 25.84
N PRO A 335 -31.20 13.60 26.69
CA PRO A 335 -32.28 14.47 27.15
C PRO A 335 -33.00 15.16 25.98
N GLU A 336 -34.33 15.31 26.10
CA GLU A 336 -35.17 15.81 24.99
C GLU A 336 -34.72 17.18 24.47
N SER A 337 -34.32 18.08 25.38
CA SER A 337 -33.91 19.45 25.06
C SER A 337 -32.68 19.54 24.15
N VAL A 338 -31.81 18.52 24.13
CA VAL A 338 -30.56 18.52 23.35
C VAL A 338 -30.54 17.49 22.23
N ARG A 339 -31.63 16.72 22.03
CA ARG A 339 -31.70 15.62 21.06
C ARG A 339 -31.46 16.07 19.62
N TRP A 340 -32.05 17.19 19.19
CA TRP A 340 -31.89 17.74 17.84
C TRP A 340 -30.45 18.17 17.53
N PRO A 341 -29.79 18.99 18.37
CA PRO A 341 -28.36 19.29 18.19
C PRO A 341 -27.48 18.03 18.11
N VAL A 342 -27.72 17.05 18.98
CA VAL A 342 -26.95 15.80 19.00
C VAL A 342 -27.15 14.99 17.72
N LEU A 343 -28.38 14.93 17.19
CA LEU A 343 -28.70 14.28 15.92
C LEU A 343 -27.90 14.88 14.76
N ILE A 344 -27.85 16.21 14.65
CA ILE A 344 -27.11 16.89 13.58
C ILE A 344 -25.61 16.58 13.68
N ILE A 345 -25.04 16.66 14.88
CA ILE A 345 -23.62 16.37 15.12
C ILE A 345 -23.32 14.90 14.82
N ALA A 346 -24.20 13.97 15.20
CA ALA A 346 -24.05 12.54 14.91
C ALA A 346 -24.06 12.25 13.40
N ILE A 347 -24.96 12.87 12.63
CA ILE A 347 -24.98 12.73 11.17
C ILE A 347 -23.67 13.26 10.57
N LEU A 348 -23.22 14.45 10.98
CA LEU A 348 -21.95 15.01 10.50
C LEU A 348 -20.75 14.13 10.88
N ALA A 349 -20.71 13.61 12.11
CA ALA A 349 -19.66 12.70 12.56
C ALA A 349 -19.66 11.38 11.78
N SER A 350 -20.84 10.82 11.47
CA SER A 350 -20.96 9.58 10.66
C SER A 350 -20.45 9.76 9.22
N VAL A 351 -20.73 10.92 8.62
CA VAL A 351 -20.24 11.28 7.28
C VAL A 351 -18.71 11.37 7.29
N VAL A 352 -18.13 12.00 8.32
CA VAL A 352 -16.67 12.08 8.50
C VAL A 352 -16.05 10.71 8.77
N GLY A 353 -16.68 9.87 9.60
CA GLY A 353 -16.22 8.50 9.84
C GLY A 353 -16.23 7.63 8.59
N SER A 354 -17.27 7.77 7.76
CA SER A 354 -17.36 7.07 6.48
C SER A 354 -16.26 7.47 5.50
N GLN A 355 -15.82 8.73 5.51
CA GLN A 355 -14.73 9.22 4.66
C GLN A 355 -13.41 8.50 4.93
N ALA A 356 -13.09 8.24 6.20
CA ALA A 356 -11.87 7.55 6.63
C ALA A 356 -11.71 6.20 5.93
N ILE A 357 -12.73 5.34 6.05
CA ILE A 357 -12.68 3.98 5.50
C ILE A 357 -12.75 3.97 3.97
N ILE A 358 -13.45 4.94 3.34
CA ILE A 358 -13.47 5.11 1.89
C ILE A 358 -12.06 5.45 1.38
N SER A 359 -11.38 6.40 2.03
CA SER A 359 -9.99 6.75 1.73
C SER A 359 -9.04 5.57 1.94
N GLY A 360 -9.20 4.84 3.05
CA GLY A 360 -8.46 3.61 3.33
C GLY A 360 -8.65 2.54 2.24
N THR A 361 -9.86 2.44 1.69
CA THR A 361 -10.17 1.52 0.57
C THR A 361 -9.44 1.92 -0.72
N PHE A 362 -9.41 3.21 -1.07
CA PHE A 362 -8.63 3.69 -2.23
C PHE A 362 -7.13 3.42 -2.07
N SER A 363 -6.62 3.65 -0.86
CA SER A 363 -5.25 3.36 -0.45
C SER A 363 -4.88 1.88 -0.64
N ILE A 364 -5.71 0.94 -0.19
CA ILE A 364 -5.49 -0.50 -0.33
C ILE A 364 -5.58 -0.95 -1.79
N ILE A 365 -6.53 -0.41 -2.55
CA ILE A 365 -6.64 -0.72 -3.98
C ILE A 365 -5.39 -0.23 -4.72
N ASN A 366 -4.89 0.97 -4.39
CA ASN A 366 -3.66 1.48 -4.97
C ASN A 366 -2.44 0.61 -4.63
N GLN A 367 -2.30 0.17 -3.38
CA GLN A 367 -1.24 -0.76 -2.98
C GLN A 367 -1.35 -2.10 -3.72
N SER A 368 -2.58 -2.62 -3.88
CA SER A 368 -2.83 -3.90 -4.54
C SER A 368 -2.51 -3.89 -6.03
N GLN A 369 -2.76 -2.78 -6.74
CA GLN A 369 -2.39 -2.66 -8.16
C GLN A 369 -0.86 -2.52 -8.34
N SER A 370 -0.18 -1.81 -7.45
CA SER A 370 1.29 -1.66 -7.48
C SER A 370 1.99 -3.01 -7.32
N LEU A 371 1.38 -3.92 -6.56
CA LEU A 371 1.85 -5.30 -6.40
C LEU A 371 1.23 -6.27 -7.44
N SER A 372 0.69 -5.77 -8.55
CA SER A 372 0.10 -6.58 -9.64
C SER A 372 -0.98 -7.58 -9.18
N CYS A 373 -1.66 -7.29 -8.07
CA CYS A 373 -2.72 -8.12 -7.50
C CYS A 373 -4.12 -7.61 -7.85
N PHE A 374 -4.24 -6.41 -8.45
CA PHE A 374 -5.52 -5.82 -8.82
C PHE A 374 -5.45 -5.20 -10.24
N PRO A 375 -6.56 -5.21 -11.00
CA PRO A 375 -6.64 -4.55 -12.30
C PRO A 375 -6.28 -3.06 -12.24
N ARG A 376 -5.73 -2.54 -13.34
CA ARG A 376 -5.33 -1.13 -13.40
C ARG A 376 -6.54 -0.19 -13.34
N VAL A 377 -6.47 0.77 -12.42
CA VAL A 377 -7.51 1.79 -12.19
C VAL A 377 -6.91 3.19 -12.30
N LYS A 378 -7.74 4.22 -12.57
CA LYS A 378 -7.25 5.60 -12.64
C LYS A 378 -7.01 6.13 -11.23
N VAL A 379 -5.75 6.40 -10.91
CA VAL A 379 -5.36 7.04 -9.65
C VAL A 379 -5.23 8.53 -9.90
N ILE A 380 -5.99 9.34 -9.16
CA ILE A 380 -5.85 10.78 -9.12
C ILE A 380 -5.33 11.15 -7.74
N HIS A 381 -4.15 11.73 -7.68
CA HIS A 381 -3.62 12.29 -6.44
C HIS A 381 -4.26 13.66 -6.24
N THR A 382 -4.88 13.86 -5.08
CA THR A 382 -5.66 15.09 -4.79
C THR A 382 -4.81 16.21 -4.18
N SER A 383 -3.56 15.92 -3.80
CA SER A 383 -2.59 16.89 -3.30
C SER A 383 -1.21 16.61 -3.89
N ASP A 384 -0.56 17.66 -4.40
CA ASP A 384 0.81 17.61 -4.90
C ASP A 384 1.85 17.57 -3.77
N LYS A 385 1.43 17.82 -2.52
CA LYS A 385 2.32 17.92 -1.36
C LYS A 385 2.20 16.74 -0.39
N ILE A 386 1.04 16.09 -0.31
CA ILE A 386 0.77 14.96 0.58
C ILE A 386 0.45 13.71 -0.25
N HIS A 387 1.44 12.84 -0.40
CA HIS A 387 1.43 11.71 -1.33
C HIS A 387 0.41 10.60 -0.98
N GLY A 388 -0.12 10.56 0.25
CA GLY A 388 -1.10 9.55 0.66
C GLY A 388 -2.53 9.79 0.17
N GLN A 389 -2.88 10.97 -0.36
CA GLN A 389 -4.28 11.35 -0.62
C GLN A 389 -4.75 10.95 -2.02
N ILE A 390 -5.30 9.75 -2.10
CA ILE A 390 -5.65 9.06 -3.34
C ILE A 390 -7.15 9.10 -3.59
N TYR A 391 -7.57 9.51 -4.79
CA TYR A 391 -8.94 9.41 -5.26
C TYR A 391 -9.00 8.49 -6.50
N ILE A 392 -9.88 7.48 -6.45
CA ILE A 392 -10.10 6.53 -7.55
C ILE A 392 -11.56 6.63 -8.00
N PRO A 393 -11.86 7.38 -9.08
CA PRO A 393 -13.23 7.66 -9.50
C PRO A 393 -14.07 6.40 -9.75
N GLU A 394 -13.51 5.41 -10.45
CA GLU A 394 -14.24 4.20 -10.81
C GLU A 394 -14.66 3.40 -9.57
N ILE A 395 -13.76 3.27 -8.59
CA ILE A 395 -14.04 2.58 -7.33
C ILE A 395 -15.04 3.37 -6.49
N ASN A 396 -14.93 4.71 -6.46
CA ASN A 396 -15.85 5.57 -5.74
C ASN A 396 -17.32 5.32 -6.12
N TRP A 397 -17.60 5.25 -7.43
CA TRP A 397 -18.95 4.96 -7.93
C TRP A 397 -19.41 3.53 -7.60
N VAL A 398 -18.51 2.55 -7.71
CA VAL A 398 -18.81 1.15 -7.33
C VAL A 398 -19.14 1.05 -5.84
N LEU A 399 -18.35 1.67 -4.97
CA LEU A 399 -18.59 1.73 -3.53
C LEU A 399 -19.93 2.40 -3.23
N MET A 400 -20.24 3.55 -3.87
CA MET A 400 -21.52 4.22 -3.69
C MET A 400 -22.71 3.31 -4.01
N ILE A 401 -22.69 2.64 -5.16
CA ILE A 401 -23.76 1.73 -5.58
C ILE A 401 -23.92 0.58 -4.60
N LEU A 402 -22.81 -0.03 -4.16
CA LEU A 402 -22.84 -1.12 -3.19
C LEU A 402 -23.33 -0.66 -1.81
N CYS A 403 -22.90 0.50 -1.31
CA CYS A 403 -23.38 1.07 -0.05
C CYS A 403 -24.90 1.28 -0.09
N ILE A 404 -25.41 1.89 -1.15
CA ILE A 404 -26.86 2.11 -1.33
C ILE A 404 -27.61 0.77 -1.41
N ALA A 405 -27.07 -0.21 -2.15
CA ALA A 405 -27.67 -1.54 -2.26
C ALA A 405 -27.74 -2.25 -0.90
N VAL A 406 -26.69 -2.14 -0.07
CA VAL A 406 -26.66 -2.67 1.30
C VAL A 406 -27.68 -1.97 2.19
N THR A 407 -27.76 -0.64 2.17
CA THR A 407 -28.73 0.13 2.94
C THR A 407 -30.17 -0.22 2.57
N ILE A 408 -30.48 -0.34 1.27
CA ILE A 408 -31.83 -0.69 0.79
C ILE A 408 -32.15 -2.18 1.02
N GLY A 409 -31.14 -3.04 0.94
CA GLY A 409 -31.28 -4.49 1.07
C GLY A 409 -31.54 -4.94 2.51
N PHE A 410 -30.76 -4.45 3.47
CA PHE A 410 -30.90 -4.86 4.87
C PHE A 410 -31.97 -4.08 5.64
N ARG A 411 -32.07 -2.76 5.42
CA ARG A 411 -33.03 -1.85 6.10
C ARG A 411 -33.02 -1.89 7.63
N ASP A 412 -32.02 -2.54 8.24
CA ASP A 412 -31.92 -2.76 9.67
C ASP A 412 -30.46 -2.66 10.12
N THR A 413 -30.23 -1.89 11.19
CA THR A 413 -28.94 -1.74 11.85
C THR A 413 -28.38 -3.08 12.33
N LYS A 414 -29.24 -4.02 12.75
CA LYS A 414 -28.82 -5.33 13.29
C LYS A 414 -28.09 -6.17 12.25
N HIS A 415 -28.75 -6.40 11.11
CA HIS A 415 -28.20 -7.23 10.04
C HIS A 415 -26.95 -6.61 9.42
N MET A 416 -26.93 -5.27 9.30
CA MET A 416 -25.75 -4.53 8.85
C MET A 416 -24.60 -4.60 9.87
N GLY A 417 -24.91 -4.60 11.17
CA GLY A 417 -23.97 -4.81 12.27
C GLY A 417 -23.34 -6.19 12.22
N ASN A 418 -24.14 -7.24 12.07
CA ASN A 418 -23.61 -8.61 11.95
C ASN A 418 -22.69 -8.77 10.73
N ALA A 419 -23.02 -8.13 9.60
CA ALA A 419 -22.20 -8.12 8.40
C ALA A 419 -20.86 -7.40 8.64
N SER A 420 -20.90 -6.13 9.04
CA SER A 420 -19.69 -5.31 9.30
C SER A 420 -18.79 -5.96 10.34
N GLY A 421 -19.38 -6.52 11.40
CA GLY A 421 -18.65 -7.21 12.46
C GLY A 421 -17.80 -8.38 11.96
N LEU A 422 -18.35 -9.23 11.09
CA LEU A 422 -17.59 -10.34 10.53
C LEU A 422 -16.43 -9.86 9.62
N ALA A 423 -16.68 -8.85 8.80
CA ALA A 423 -15.66 -8.28 7.92
C ALA A 423 -14.46 -7.78 8.75
N VAL A 424 -14.73 -6.91 9.72
CA VAL A 424 -13.71 -6.32 10.59
C VAL A 424 -12.97 -7.39 11.40
N MET A 425 -13.67 -8.33 12.02
CA MET A 425 -13.00 -9.39 12.79
C MET A 425 -12.09 -10.28 11.94
N THR A 426 -12.48 -10.56 10.69
CA THR A 426 -11.62 -11.31 9.77
C THR A 426 -10.34 -10.54 9.46
N VAL A 427 -10.45 -9.24 9.19
CA VAL A 427 -9.27 -8.38 8.97
C VAL A 427 -8.39 -8.36 10.20
N MET A 428 -8.96 -8.15 11.39
CA MET A 428 -8.17 -8.10 12.63
C MET A 428 -7.38 -9.39 12.88
N LEU A 429 -7.99 -10.56 12.59
CA LEU A 429 -7.34 -11.86 12.71
C LEU A 429 -6.19 -12.02 11.69
N VAL A 430 -6.39 -11.56 10.45
CA VAL A 430 -5.33 -11.50 9.43
C VAL A 430 -4.19 -10.60 9.91
N THR A 431 -4.50 -9.40 10.40
CA THR A 431 -3.51 -8.44 10.91
C THR A 431 -2.74 -9.00 12.11
N THR A 432 -3.40 -9.73 13.01
CA THR A 432 -2.72 -10.42 14.14
C THR A 432 -1.77 -11.50 13.65
N CYS A 433 -2.18 -12.31 12.67
CA CYS A 433 -1.31 -13.30 12.05
C CYS A 433 -0.08 -12.64 11.39
N LEU A 434 -0.28 -11.61 10.58
CA LEU A 434 0.81 -10.90 9.89
C LEU A 434 1.76 -10.19 10.87
N THR A 435 1.21 -9.52 11.90
CA THR A 435 2.02 -8.85 12.93
C THR A 435 2.86 -9.87 13.70
N SER A 436 2.34 -11.07 13.98
CA SER A 436 3.12 -12.13 14.62
C SER A 436 4.33 -12.55 13.76
N LEU A 437 4.19 -12.58 12.44
CA LEU A 437 5.30 -12.85 11.52
C LEU A 437 6.30 -11.69 11.52
N VAL A 438 5.84 -10.43 11.54
CA VAL A 438 6.71 -9.24 11.62
C VAL A 438 7.52 -9.22 12.92
N ILE A 439 6.94 -9.61 14.06
CA ILE A 439 7.67 -9.71 15.35
C ILE A 439 8.87 -10.67 15.23
N ILE A 440 8.73 -11.76 14.48
CA ILE A 440 9.79 -12.77 14.28
C ILE A 440 10.79 -12.32 13.22
N LEU A 441 10.30 -11.84 12.07
CA LEU A 441 11.10 -11.63 10.86
C LEU A 441 11.76 -10.25 10.81
N CYS A 442 11.11 -9.22 11.33
CA CYS A 442 11.55 -7.83 11.23
C CYS A 442 12.06 -7.29 12.57
N TRP A 443 11.37 -7.58 13.68
CA TRP A 443 11.81 -7.14 15.01
C TRP A 443 12.86 -8.06 15.66
N HIS A 444 13.19 -9.19 15.02
CA HIS A 444 14.15 -10.18 15.51
C HIS A 444 13.92 -10.61 16.98
N LYS A 445 12.65 -10.66 17.42
CA LYS A 445 12.28 -11.13 18.77
C LYS A 445 12.20 -12.66 18.79
N PRO A 446 12.40 -13.30 19.96
CA PRO A 446 12.30 -14.75 20.06
C PRO A 446 10.88 -15.22 19.68
N PRO A 447 10.72 -16.37 19.01
CA PRO A 447 9.43 -16.86 18.50
C PRO A 447 8.39 -17.06 19.61
N ILE A 448 8.83 -17.24 20.86
CA ILE A 448 7.95 -17.34 22.03
C ILE A 448 7.14 -16.05 22.24
N VAL A 449 7.74 -14.87 22.00
CA VAL A 449 7.03 -13.58 22.14
C VAL A 449 5.96 -13.43 21.07
N ALA A 450 6.28 -13.80 19.83
CA ALA A 450 5.31 -13.80 18.74
C ALA A 450 4.18 -14.81 18.95
N LEU A 451 4.51 -16.00 19.46
CA LEU A 451 3.51 -17.01 19.82
C LEU A 451 2.60 -16.53 20.95
N PHE A 452 3.16 -15.90 21.99
CA PHE A 452 2.36 -15.31 23.07
C PHE A 452 1.43 -14.21 22.54
N PHE A 453 1.94 -13.30 21.69
CA PHE A 453 1.13 -12.28 21.03
C PHE A 453 -0.02 -12.88 20.22
N LEU A 454 0.29 -13.87 19.37
CA LEU A 454 -0.69 -14.55 18.51
C LEU A 454 -1.74 -15.31 19.33
N LEU A 455 -1.33 -16.04 20.37
CA LEU A 455 -2.27 -16.80 21.21
C LEU A 455 -3.12 -15.87 22.07
N PHE A 456 -2.54 -14.82 22.66
CA PHE A 456 -3.28 -13.90 23.52
C PHE A 456 -4.31 -13.10 22.72
N PHE A 457 -3.89 -12.32 21.71
CA PHE A 457 -4.83 -11.49 20.94
C PHE A 457 -5.66 -12.33 19.97
N GLY A 458 -5.07 -13.36 19.35
CA GLY A 458 -5.78 -14.24 18.43
C GLY A 458 -6.88 -15.05 19.12
N SER A 459 -6.74 -15.43 20.41
CA SER A 459 -7.83 -16.10 21.13
C SER A 459 -9.03 -15.19 21.41
N ILE A 460 -8.79 -13.92 21.74
CA ILE A 460 -9.83 -12.90 21.92
C ILE A 460 -10.57 -12.68 20.59
N GLU A 461 -9.82 -12.54 19.50
CA GLU A 461 -10.40 -12.34 18.17
C GLU A 461 -11.14 -13.57 17.67
N LEU A 462 -10.61 -14.76 17.90
CA LEU A 462 -11.25 -16.01 17.52
C LEU A 462 -12.57 -16.22 18.28
N LEU A 463 -12.67 -15.76 19.53
CA LEU A 463 -13.91 -15.76 20.31
C LEU A 463 -14.96 -14.85 19.65
N TYR A 464 -14.61 -13.62 19.27
CA TYR A 464 -15.52 -12.71 18.57
C TYR A 464 -15.86 -13.16 17.14
N PHE A 465 -14.89 -13.73 16.42
CA PHE A 465 -15.07 -14.30 15.10
C PHE A 465 -16.05 -15.48 15.15
N SER A 466 -15.89 -16.37 16.14
CA SER A 466 -16.80 -17.48 16.37
C SER A 466 -18.23 -17.00 16.70
N ALA A 467 -18.38 -15.98 17.55
CA ALA A 467 -19.67 -15.36 17.81
C ALA A 467 -20.31 -14.78 16.53
N SER A 468 -19.52 -14.09 15.69
CA SER A 468 -19.99 -13.51 14.42
C SER A 468 -20.44 -14.56 13.41
N LEU A 469 -19.73 -15.69 13.33
CA LEU A 469 -20.08 -16.80 12.44
C LEU A 469 -21.42 -17.46 12.79
N THR A 470 -21.84 -17.44 14.06
CA THR A 470 -23.16 -17.98 14.42
C THR A 470 -24.31 -17.21 13.78
N LYS A 471 -24.09 -15.94 13.41
CA LYS A 471 -25.07 -15.05 12.77
C LYS A 471 -24.93 -15.02 11.24
N PHE A 472 -24.39 -16.07 10.65
CA PHE A 472 -24.14 -16.15 9.21
C PHE A 472 -25.40 -15.87 8.36
N THR A 473 -26.54 -16.44 8.75
CA THR A 473 -27.83 -16.26 8.05
C THR A 473 -28.45 -14.87 8.25
N GLU A 474 -28.00 -14.12 9.26
CA GLU A 474 -28.53 -12.81 9.63
C GLU A 474 -27.73 -11.65 9.01
N GLY A 475 -26.99 -11.89 7.93
CA GLY A 475 -26.28 -10.86 7.16
C GLY A 475 -24.78 -11.06 7.06
N ALA A 476 -24.16 -11.88 7.91
CA ALA A 476 -22.71 -12.11 7.88
C ALA A 476 -22.23 -12.83 6.59
N TRP A 477 -23.13 -13.46 5.83
CA TRP A 477 -22.82 -14.04 4.52
C TRP A 477 -22.38 -13.01 3.47
N LEU A 478 -22.84 -11.76 3.56
CA LEU A 478 -22.57 -10.75 2.53
C LEU A 478 -21.09 -10.39 2.39
N PRO A 479 -20.36 -10.03 3.47
CA PRO A 479 -18.93 -9.73 3.36
C PRO A 479 -18.10 -10.92 2.87
N ILE A 480 -18.47 -12.15 3.23
CA ILE A 480 -17.82 -13.35 2.70
C ILE A 480 -18.03 -13.45 1.19
N LEU A 481 -19.27 -13.26 0.71
CA LEU A 481 -19.57 -13.31 -0.71
C LEU A 481 -18.81 -12.22 -1.49
N LEU A 482 -18.82 -10.99 -0.98
CA LEU A 482 -18.11 -9.87 -1.57
C LEU A 482 -16.59 -10.14 -1.60
N ALA A 483 -16.04 -10.67 -0.50
CA ALA A 483 -14.63 -11.01 -0.43
C ALA A 483 -14.26 -12.14 -1.41
N LEU A 484 -15.07 -13.20 -1.53
CA LEU A 484 -14.83 -14.29 -2.49
C LEU A 484 -14.87 -13.81 -3.94
N PHE A 485 -15.78 -12.90 -4.27
CA PHE A 485 -15.88 -12.29 -5.58
C PHE A 485 -14.62 -11.45 -5.91
N LEU A 486 -14.23 -10.55 -5.00
CA LEU A 486 -13.04 -9.72 -5.17
C LEU A 486 -11.74 -10.55 -5.20
N MET A 487 -11.64 -11.56 -4.33
CA MET A 487 -10.53 -12.53 -4.31
C MET A 487 -10.36 -13.22 -5.65
N THR A 488 -11.47 -13.61 -6.29
CA THR A 488 -11.43 -14.26 -7.61
C THR A 488 -10.86 -13.30 -8.66
N ILE A 489 -11.29 -12.04 -8.66
CA ILE A 489 -10.75 -11.00 -9.56
C ILE A 489 -9.25 -10.81 -9.33
N MET A 490 -8.84 -10.62 -8.08
CA MET A 490 -7.44 -10.38 -7.72
C MET A 490 -6.55 -11.58 -8.05
N PHE A 491 -6.98 -12.79 -7.71
CA PHE A 491 -6.22 -14.01 -7.97
C PHE A 491 -6.08 -14.29 -9.47
N VAL A 492 -7.17 -14.16 -10.25
CA VAL A 492 -7.12 -14.34 -11.71
C VAL A 492 -6.19 -13.31 -12.35
N TRP A 493 -6.25 -12.04 -11.91
CA TRP A 493 -5.39 -10.98 -12.40
C TRP A 493 -3.92 -11.24 -12.08
N HIS A 494 -3.62 -11.57 -10.82
CA HIS A 494 -2.27 -11.86 -10.37
C HIS A 494 -1.67 -13.07 -11.10
N TYR A 495 -2.45 -14.15 -11.20
CA TYR A 495 -2.04 -15.37 -11.90
C TYR A 495 -1.70 -15.10 -13.36
N ALA A 496 -2.57 -14.39 -14.08
CA ALA A 496 -2.35 -14.06 -15.49
C ALA A 496 -1.17 -13.11 -15.69
N THR A 497 -0.96 -12.16 -14.77
CA THR A 497 0.19 -11.23 -14.83
C THR A 497 1.52 -11.95 -14.63
N ILE A 498 1.61 -12.85 -13.65
CA ILE A 498 2.79 -13.72 -13.45
C ILE A 498 3.04 -14.56 -14.70
N LYS A 499 1.99 -15.18 -15.24
CA LYS A 499 2.07 -16.03 -16.42
C LYS A 499 2.50 -15.29 -17.68
N LYS A 500 2.02 -14.06 -17.88
CA LYS A 500 2.51 -13.16 -18.93
C LYS A 500 4.00 -12.88 -18.75
N TYR A 501 4.43 -12.52 -17.54
CA TYR A 501 5.83 -12.21 -17.24
C TYR A 501 6.75 -13.43 -17.46
N GLU A 502 6.36 -14.62 -17.00
CA GLU A 502 7.11 -15.86 -17.26
C GLU A 502 7.27 -16.12 -18.76
N PHE A 503 6.21 -15.89 -19.56
CA PHE A 503 6.27 -16.03 -21.01
C PHE A 503 7.24 -15.03 -21.65
N ASP A 504 7.21 -13.76 -21.22
CA ASP A 504 8.15 -12.74 -21.70
C ASP A 504 9.60 -13.10 -21.34
N LEU A 505 9.84 -13.65 -20.14
CA LEU A 505 11.16 -14.07 -19.69
C LEU A 505 11.72 -15.22 -20.53
N HIS A 506 10.88 -16.22 -20.83
CA HIS A 506 11.27 -17.39 -21.63
C HIS A 506 11.46 -17.05 -23.11
N ASN A 507 10.69 -16.12 -23.65
CA ASN A 507 10.78 -15.69 -25.05
C ASN A 507 11.62 -14.41 -25.22
N LYS A 508 12.46 -14.06 -24.24
CA LYS A 508 13.36 -12.93 -24.38
C LYS A 508 14.30 -13.14 -25.57
N VAL A 509 14.52 -12.10 -26.34
CA VAL A 509 15.38 -12.12 -27.51
C VAL A 509 16.80 -11.74 -27.10
N SER A 510 17.79 -12.45 -27.64
CA SER A 510 19.20 -12.19 -27.38
C SER A 510 19.62 -10.84 -27.97
N LEU A 511 20.61 -10.21 -27.35
CA LEU A 511 21.22 -8.99 -27.90
C LEU A 511 21.87 -9.26 -29.26
N GLU A 512 22.46 -10.45 -29.44
CA GLU A 512 23.05 -10.91 -30.69
C GLU A 512 22.06 -10.85 -31.86
N TRP A 513 20.78 -11.17 -31.63
CA TRP A 513 19.75 -11.01 -32.66
C TRP A 513 19.61 -9.55 -33.10
N LEU A 514 19.55 -8.60 -32.15
CA LEU A 514 19.46 -7.17 -32.49
C LEU A 514 20.69 -6.68 -33.25
N LEU A 515 21.88 -7.15 -32.87
CA LEU A 515 23.14 -6.80 -33.54
C LEU A 515 23.23 -7.43 -34.93
N ALA A 516 22.71 -8.65 -35.10
CA ALA A 516 22.61 -9.30 -36.39
C ALA A 516 21.66 -8.55 -37.34
N LEU A 517 20.63 -7.88 -36.81
CA LEU A 517 19.71 -7.00 -37.55
C LEU A 517 20.35 -5.68 -38.04
N GLY A 518 21.67 -5.52 -37.91
CA GLY A 518 22.43 -4.37 -38.41
C GLY A 518 22.35 -4.13 -39.94
N PRO A 519 23.23 -3.30 -40.51
CA PRO A 519 23.10 -2.76 -41.88
C PRO A 519 23.01 -3.81 -43.00
N SER A 520 23.36 -5.07 -42.73
CA SER A 520 23.20 -6.22 -43.62
C SER A 520 21.75 -6.60 -43.93
N LEU A 521 20.77 -6.22 -43.10
CA LEU A 521 19.36 -6.62 -43.22
C LEU A 521 18.42 -5.51 -43.73
N GLY A 522 18.93 -4.33 -44.10
CA GLY A 522 18.14 -3.26 -44.75
C GLY A 522 17.17 -2.52 -43.83
N ILE A 523 17.43 -2.49 -42.52
CA ILE A 523 16.56 -1.83 -41.54
C ILE A 523 16.84 -0.33 -41.50
N ALA A 524 15.81 0.49 -41.71
CA ALA A 524 15.94 1.94 -41.73
C ALA A 524 15.99 2.53 -40.32
N ARG A 525 16.93 3.43 -40.05
CA ARG A 525 16.97 4.23 -38.81
C ARG A 525 16.34 5.59 -39.04
N VAL A 526 15.20 5.85 -38.40
CA VAL A 526 14.50 7.13 -38.49
C VAL A 526 15.00 8.11 -37.41
N PRO A 527 15.08 9.43 -37.69
CA PRO A 527 15.41 10.42 -36.66
C PRO A 527 14.36 10.41 -35.55
N GLY A 528 14.77 10.64 -34.30
CA GLY A 528 13.89 10.63 -33.12
C GLY A 528 14.34 9.65 -32.03
N ILE A 529 13.62 9.67 -30.90
CA ILE A 529 13.78 8.74 -29.78
C ILE A 529 12.65 7.71 -29.78
N GLY A 530 13.01 6.42 -29.78
CA GLY A 530 12.06 5.32 -29.65
C GLY A 530 12.06 4.77 -28.22
N LEU A 531 11.02 5.04 -27.44
CA LEU A 531 10.84 4.51 -26.10
C LEU A 531 10.05 3.19 -26.17
N VAL A 532 10.71 2.06 -25.93
CA VAL A 532 10.09 0.73 -25.93
C VAL A 532 9.79 0.33 -24.49
N PHE A 533 8.52 0.32 -24.11
CA PHE A 533 8.13 -0.14 -22.77
C PHE A 533 8.17 -1.66 -22.65
N THR A 534 8.79 -2.14 -21.58
CA THR A 534 8.92 -3.57 -21.30
C THR A 534 8.79 -3.88 -19.82
N ASP A 535 8.19 -5.03 -19.50
CA ASP A 535 8.15 -5.56 -18.13
C ASP A 535 9.48 -6.28 -17.78
N LEU A 536 10.37 -6.50 -18.76
CA LEU A 536 11.65 -7.20 -18.58
C LEU A 536 12.77 -6.26 -18.13
N THR A 537 13.48 -6.66 -17.08
CA THR A 537 14.69 -5.94 -16.62
C THR A 537 15.96 -6.33 -17.35
N SER A 538 15.95 -7.45 -18.07
CA SER A 538 17.07 -7.94 -18.87
C SER A 538 16.58 -8.57 -20.17
N GLY A 539 17.42 -8.50 -21.21
CA GLY A 539 17.07 -8.98 -22.55
C GLY A 539 16.13 -8.06 -23.33
N ILE A 540 15.95 -8.36 -24.62
CA ILE A 540 15.06 -7.59 -25.50
C ILE A 540 13.70 -8.27 -25.52
N PRO A 541 12.59 -7.53 -25.36
CA PRO A 541 11.28 -8.15 -25.33
C PRO A 541 10.84 -8.62 -26.72
N ALA A 542 10.09 -9.73 -26.77
CA ALA A 542 9.64 -10.34 -28.02
C ALA A 542 8.63 -9.49 -28.81
N ASN A 543 7.95 -8.56 -28.17
CA ASN A 543 7.10 -7.58 -28.86
C ASN A 543 7.93 -6.68 -29.79
N PHE A 544 9.15 -6.30 -29.38
CA PHE A 544 10.03 -5.46 -30.18
C PHE A 544 10.57 -6.21 -31.38
N SER A 545 10.94 -7.48 -31.24
CA SER A 545 11.37 -8.27 -32.40
C SER A 545 10.27 -8.38 -33.45
N ARG A 546 9.03 -8.62 -33.01
CA ARG A 546 7.86 -8.67 -33.89
C ARG A 546 7.56 -7.32 -34.56
N PHE A 547 7.76 -6.22 -33.84
CA PHE A 547 7.65 -4.87 -34.40
C PHE A 547 8.63 -4.68 -35.55
N VAL A 548 9.91 -4.94 -35.32
CA VAL A 548 10.97 -4.75 -36.33
C VAL A 548 10.79 -5.69 -37.54
N THR A 549 10.30 -6.92 -37.33
CA THR A 549 10.03 -7.83 -38.46
C THR A 549 8.85 -7.38 -39.33
N ASN A 550 7.86 -6.71 -38.75
CA ASN A 550 6.69 -6.23 -39.49
C ASN A 550 6.92 -4.85 -40.11
N LEU A 551 7.68 -4.00 -39.41
CA LEU A 551 8.05 -2.67 -39.83
C LEU A 551 9.58 -2.56 -39.69
N PRO A 552 10.35 -2.74 -40.78
CA PRO A 552 11.81 -2.74 -40.75
C PRO A 552 12.37 -1.31 -40.64
N ALA A 553 11.87 -0.56 -39.67
CA ALA A 553 12.36 0.76 -39.33
C ALA A 553 12.21 1.01 -37.82
N PHE A 554 13.22 1.63 -37.21
CA PHE A 554 13.13 2.08 -35.82
C PHE A 554 14.03 3.30 -35.58
N HIS A 555 13.85 3.95 -34.43
CA HIS A 555 14.46 5.24 -34.13
C HIS A 555 15.99 5.18 -34.00
N ARG A 556 16.66 6.30 -34.27
CA ARG A 556 18.12 6.46 -34.18
C ARG A 556 18.59 6.19 -32.75
N VAL A 557 17.92 6.79 -31.76
CA VAL A 557 18.11 6.49 -30.35
C VAL A 557 16.99 5.56 -29.88
N LEU A 558 17.36 4.42 -29.31
CA LEU A 558 16.41 3.42 -28.81
C LEU A 558 16.58 3.26 -27.29
N VAL A 559 15.50 3.40 -26.53
CA VAL A 559 15.54 3.23 -25.07
C VAL A 559 14.50 2.20 -24.65
N PHE A 560 14.96 1.09 -24.08
CA PHE A 560 14.10 0.10 -23.44
C PHE A 560 13.77 0.57 -22.03
N VAL A 561 12.53 1.01 -21.82
CA VAL A 561 12.06 1.54 -20.54
C VAL A 561 11.31 0.46 -19.77
N CYS A 562 11.80 0.11 -18.59
CA CYS A 562 11.12 -0.78 -17.66
C CYS A 562 10.64 0.00 -16.44
N VAL A 563 9.34 0.21 -16.35
CA VAL A 563 8.72 0.83 -15.17
C VAL A 563 8.32 -0.27 -14.20
N LYS A 564 8.89 -0.26 -13.00
CA LYS A 564 8.59 -1.26 -11.98
C LYS A 564 8.27 -0.63 -10.63
N SER A 565 7.37 -1.30 -9.91
CA SER A 565 7.06 -0.97 -8.52
C SER A 565 7.87 -1.86 -7.57
N VAL A 566 8.57 -1.24 -6.64
CA VAL A 566 9.38 -1.90 -5.59
C VAL A 566 8.54 -1.96 -4.31
N PRO A 567 8.66 -3.02 -3.47
CA PRO A 567 7.93 -3.13 -2.20
C PRO A 567 8.56 -2.23 -1.12
N VAL A 568 8.56 -0.93 -1.40
CA VAL A 568 8.87 0.18 -0.48
C VAL A 568 7.86 1.28 -0.75
N PRO A 569 7.50 2.11 0.25
CA PRO A 569 6.51 3.15 0.03
C PRO A 569 7.01 4.21 -0.95
N PHE A 570 8.24 4.68 -0.78
CA PHE A 570 8.84 5.75 -1.59
C PHE A 570 10.25 5.39 -2.05
N VAL A 571 10.57 5.70 -3.31
CA VAL A 571 11.93 5.61 -3.86
C VAL A 571 12.51 7.02 -4.00
N PRO A 572 13.68 7.30 -3.39
CA PRO A 572 14.35 8.60 -3.52
C PRO A 572 14.60 8.96 -4.99
N PRO A 573 14.40 10.23 -5.41
CA PRO A 573 14.59 10.65 -6.81
C PRO A 573 15.99 10.31 -7.37
N ALA A 574 17.03 10.44 -6.55
CA ALA A 574 18.41 10.12 -6.93
C ALA A 574 18.65 8.63 -7.24
N GLU A 575 17.80 7.73 -6.74
CA GLU A 575 17.92 6.29 -6.96
C GLU A 575 16.82 5.75 -7.89
N ARG A 576 15.95 6.62 -8.40
CA ARG A 576 14.78 6.24 -9.21
C ARG A 576 15.16 5.64 -10.55
N TYR A 577 16.18 6.19 -11.20
CA TYR A 577 16.62 5.80 -12.54
C TYR A 577 17.87 4.92 -12.49
N LEU A 578 17.79 3.75 -13.10
CA LEU A 578 18.93 2.92 -13.44
C LEU A 578 19.10 2.93 -14.96
N VAL A 579 20.25 3.34 -15.45
CA VAL A 579 20.53 3.42 -16.88
C VAL A 579 21.70 2.51 -17.22
N GLY A 580 21.62 1.83 -18.37
CA GLY A 580 22.70 1.00 -18.88
C GLY A 580 22.66 0.91 -20.40
N ARG A 581 23.80 0.55 -21.00
CA ARG A 581 23.93 0.41 -22.46
C ARG A 581 23.48 -0.99 -22.93
N VAL A 582 22.85 -1.06 -24.10
CA VAL A 582 22.37 -2.31 -24.72
C VAL A 582 23.06 -2.49 -26.07
N GLY A 583 24.13 -3.29 -26.10
CA GLY A 583 24.95 -3.49 -27.31
C GLY A 583 26.08 -2.46 -27.44
N PRO A 584 26.79 -2.48 -28.58
CA PRO A 584 27.88 -1.56 -28.88
C PRO A 584 27.40 -0.10 -28.91
N ALA A 585 28.29 0.84 -28.57
CA ALA A 585 27.98 2.27 -28.53
C ALA A 585 27.41 2.81 -29.85
N ALA A 586 27.87 2.27 -30.99
CA ALA A 586 27.40 2.64 -32.32
C ALA A 586 25.88 2.43 -32.55
N HIS A 587 25.23 1.53 -31.80
CA HIS A 587 23.80 1.24 -31.99
C HIS A 587 22.86 2.26 -31.30
N ARG A 588 23.41 3.16 -30.45
CA ARG A 588 22.69 4.17 -29.66
C ARG A 588 21.46 3.60 -28.93
N SER A 589 21.66 2.42 -28.33
CA SER A 589 20.62 1.65 -27.64
C SER A 589 20.89 1.62 -26.14
N TYR A 590 19.88 1.99 -25.36
CA TYR A 590 19.95 2.10 -23.90
C TYR A 590 18.83 1.30 -23.23
N ARG A 591 19.05 0.96 -21.96
CA ARG A 591 18.02 0.44 -21.06
C ARG A 591 17.89 1.40 -19.89
N CYS A 592 16.66 1.76 -19.58
CA CYS A 592 16.32 2.54 -18.41
C CYS A 592 15.33 1.75 -17.55
N ILE A 593 15.65 1.52 -16.29
CA ILE A 593 14.72 0.97 -15.30
C ILE A 593 14.32 2.10 -14.38
N VAL A 594 13.02 2.37 -14.33
CA VAL A 594 12.41 3.41 -13.50
C VAL A 594 11.72 2.72 -12.34
N ARG A 595 12.16 3.05 -11.12
CA ARG A 595 11.71 2.42 -9.89
C ARG A 595 10.77 3.34 -9.13
N TYR A 596 9.56 2.87 -8.90
CA TYR A 596 8.57 3.56 -8.08
C TYR A 596 8.27 2.76 -6.82
N GLY A 597 8.10 3.43 -5.70
CA GLY A 597 7.47 2.85 -4.52
C GLY A 597 5.96 2.70 -4.72
N TYR A 598 5.30 1.92 -3.87
CA TYR A 598 3.85 1.70 -3.99
C TYR A 598 3.00 2.95 -3.67
N ARG A 599 3.62 4.02 -3.14
CA ARG A 599 3.01 5.35 -2.91
C ARG A 599 3.53 6.44 -3.87
N ASP A 600 4.52 6.13 -4.72
CA ASP A 600 5.06 7.14 -5.62
C ASP A 600 4.08 7.50 -6.75
N VAL A 601 4.04 8.78 -7.10
CA VAL A 601 3.21 9.31 -8.19
C VAL A 601 3.97 9.20 -9.52
N HIS A 602 3.29 8.65 -10.53
CA HIS A 602 3.80 8.71 -11.91
C HIS A 602 3.71 10.16 -12.41
N GLN A 603 4.88 10.72 -12.76
CA GLN A 603 4.99 12.07 -13.31
C GLN A 603 4.26 12.20 -14.67
N ASP A 604 4.01 13.44 -15.08
CA ASP A 604 3.46 13.72 -16.42
C ASP A 604 4.49 13.37 -17.51
N VAL A 605 4.00 13.03 -18.72
CA VAL A 605 4.86 12.47 -19.77
C VAL A 605 5.95 13.44 -20.24
N ASP A 606 5.61 14.72 -20.37
CA ASP A 606 6.58 15.74 -20.82
C ASP A 606 7.71 15.91 -19.79
N SER A 607 7.39 15.83 -18.49
CA SER A 607 8.38 15.82 -17.42
C SER A 607 9.20 14.53 -17.41
N PHE A 608 8.57 13.39 -17.67
CA PHE A 608 9.23 12.09 -17.73
C PHE A 608 10.24 12.02 -18.88
N GLU A 609 9.87 12.47 -20.08
CA GLU A 609 10.75 12.50 -21.25
C GLU A 609 11.99 13.37 -20.98
N SER A 610 11.78 14.59 -20.48
CA SER A 610 12.86 15.52 -20.17
C SER A 610 13.81 14.97 -19.09
N GLU A 611 13.27 14.37 -18.03
CA GLU A 611 14.07 13.76 -16.96
C GLU A 611 14.84 12.53 -17.48
N LEU A 612 14.21 11.69 -18.31
CA LEU A 612 14.85 10.52 -18.92
C LEU A 612 16.02 10.93 -19.82
N VAL A 613 15.84 11.94 -20.68
CA VAL A 613 16.90 12.46 -21.55
C VAL A 613 18.04 13.04 -20.74
N SER A 614 17.75 13.81 -19.69
CA SER A 614 18.77 14.32 -18.77
C SER A 614 19.55 13.18 -18.11
N LYS A 615 18.87 12.13 -17.65
CA LYS A 615 19.52 10.97 -17.02
C LYS A 615 20.33 10.13 -18.00
N LEU A 616 19.92 10.07 -19.27
CA LEU A 616 20.71 9.46 -20.34
C LEU A 616 21.98 10.28 -20.64
N ALA A 617 21.89 11.60 -20.67
CA ALA A 617 23.06 12.47 -20.82
C ALA A 617 24.07 12.28 -19.67
N ASP A 618 23.58 12.26 -18.42
CA ASP A 618 24.38 11.96 -17.23
C ASP A 618 25.08 10.58 -17.35
N PHE A 619 24.36 9.57 -17.87
CA PHE A 619 24.91 8.22 -18.10
C PHE A 619 26.05 8.24 -19.10
N ILE A 620 25.85 8.92 -20.23
CA ILE A 620 26.82 8.99 -21.32
C ILE A 620 28.12 9.64 -20.82
N HIS A 621 28.03 10.71 -20.03
CA HIS A 621 29.19 11.31 -19.35
C HIS A 621 29.87 10.34 -18.39
N TYR A 622 29.10 9.63 -17.56
CA TYR A 622 29.65 8.66 -16.61
C TYR A 622 30.36 7.48 -17.30
N ASP A 623 29.74 6.90 -18.34
CA ASP A 623 30.28 5.78 -19.12
C ASP A 623 31.61 6.17 -19.78
N TRP A 624 31.70 7.41 -20.29
CA TRP A 624 32.93 7.99 -20.83
C TRP A 624 34.06 8.08 -19.81
N HIS A 625 33.81 8.69 -18.64
CA HIS A 625 34.81 8.77 -17.57
C HIS A 625 35.29 7.38 -17.12
N ARG A 626 34.41 6.38 -17.12
CA ARG A 626 34.78 5.01 -16.79
C ARG A 626 35.68 4.38 -17.86
N SER A 627 35.38 4.59 -19.13
CA SER A 627 36.23 4.08 -20.23
C SER A 627 37.65 4.65 -20.20
N GLN A 628 37.84 5.89 -19.75
CA GLN A 628 39.16 6.48 -19.55
C GLN A 628 39.95 5.85 -18.39
N HIS A 629 39.26 5.46 -17.32
CA HIS A 629 39.93 4.82 -16.19
C HIS A 629 40.34 3.38 -16.48
N SER A 630 39.58 2.64 -17.30
CA SER A 630 39.96 1.28 -17.70
C SER A 630 41.19 1.25 -18.62
N SER A 631 41.45 2.29 -19.41
CA SER A 631 42.63 2.37 -20.28
C SER A 631 43.94 2.68 -19.53
N HIS A 632 43.88 3.09 -18.26
CA HIS A 632 45.07 3.38 -17.45
C HIS A 632 45.48 2.22 -16.50
N SER A 633 44.74 1.11 -16.50
CA SER A 633 44.97 -0.04 -15.61
C SER A 633 45.16 -1.35 -16.37
N GLU A 634 45.85 -1.33 -17.51
CA GLU A 634 46.26 -2.53 -18.25
C GLU A 634 47.77 -2.79 -18.07
N GLU A 635 48.19 -3.03 -16.83
CA GLU A 635 49.39 -3.83 -16.53
C GLU A 635 49.05 -4.72 -15.34
N ASP A 636 48.16 -5.68 -15.55
CA ASP A 636 48.15 -7.02 -14.92
C ASP A 636 46.83 -7.72 -15.29
N VAL A 637 46.89 -9.05 -15.46
CA VAL A 637 45.81 -10.00 -15.82
C VAL A 637 45.78 -10.39 -17.30
N SER A 638 46.68 -11.32 -17.66
CA SER A 638 46.47 -12.27 -18.75
C SER A 638 45.68 -13.49 -18.26
N HIS A 639 44.68 -13.89 -19.07
CA HIS A 639 43.88 -15.13 -19.04
C HIS A 639 42.51 -15.09 -18.34
N SER A 640 41.52 -14.53 -19.05
CA SER A 640 40.27 -15.26 -19.34
C SER A 640 39.59 -14.68 -20.59
N ASN A 641 39.56 -15.45 -21.67
CA ASN A 641 38.63 -15.23 -22.77
C ASN A 641 37.24 -15.63 -22.27
N GLU A 642 36.53 -14.71 -21.63
CA GLU A 642 35.08 -14.81 -21.46
C GLU A 642 34.39 -13.66 -22.19
N SER A 643 33.89 -14.01 -23.36
CA SER A 643 32.84 -13.29 -24.07
C SER A 643 31.62 -13.11 -23.18
N THR A 644 31.37 -11.89 -22.71
CA THR A 644 30.08 -11.19 -22.76
C THR A 644 30.21 -9.88 -21.98
N SER A 645 30.11 -8.74 -22.67
CA SER A 645 29.85 -7.46 -22.02
C SER A 645 28.41 -7.51 -21.46
N GLU A 646 28.19 -8.18 -20.34
CA GLU A 646 26.90 -8.18 -19.66
C GLU A 646 26.51 -6.72 -19.35
N CYS A 647 25.28 -6.34 -19.71
CA CYS A 647 24.69 -5.02 -19.50
C CYS A 647 24.76 -4.57 -18.04
N ARG A 648 25.87 -3.97 -17.61
CA ARG A 648 26.02 -3.37 -16.27
C ARG A 648 25.19 -2.09 -16.22
N LEU A 649 24.14 -2.11 -15.40
CA LEU A 649 23.32 -0.93 -15.09
C LEU A 649 24.04 -0.05 -14.06
N ALA A 650 24.05 1.26 -14.28
CA ALA A 650 24.55 2.25 -13.34
C ALA A 650 23.39 2.99 -12.66
N VAL A 651 23.53 3.27 -11.36
CA VAL A 651 22.62 4.17 -10.63
C VAL A 651 23.06 5.60 -10.92
N ILE A 652 22.15 6.43 -11.41
CA ILE A 652 22.46 7.83 -11.74
C ILE A 652 21.73 8.75 -10.78
N GLY A 653 22.50 9.27 -9.81
CA GLY A 653 22.05 10.29 -8.88
C GLY A 653 21.70 11.61 -9.57
N THR A 654 20.81 12.39 -8.97
CA THR A 654 20.68 13.82 -9.26
C THR A 654 21.78 14.57 -8.51
N VAL A 655 22.89 14.86 -9.17
CA VAL A 655 23.80 15.94 -8.75
C VAL A 655 23.61 17.05 -9.77
N ALA A 656 23.06 18.19 -9.34
CA ALA A 656 22.81 19.31 -10.23
C ALA A 656 24.13 19.95 -10.66
N PHE A 657 24.52 19.75 -11.92
CA PHE A 657 25.50 20.61 -12.59
C PHE A 657 24.80 21.90 -13.03
N SER A 658 24.53 22.81 -12.10
CA SER A 658 24.09 24.17 -12.44
C SER A 658 24.76 25.20 -11.52
N GLY A 659 25.99 25.54 -11.85
CA GLY A 659 26.70 26.69 -11.32
C GLY A 659 27.63 27.27 -12.40
N THR A 660 27.30 28.46 -12.88
CA THR A 660 28.13 29.29 -13.77
C THR A 660 29.51 29.55 -13.10
N PRO A 661 30.64 29.53 -13.82
CA PRO A 661 31.95 29.60 -13.17
C PRO A 661 32.23 31.03 -12.74
N ALA A 662 32.44 31.23 -11.43
CA ALA A 662 33.06 32.43 -10.91
C ALA A 662 34.17 32.00 -9.95
N TYR A 663 35.40 32.32 -10.37
CA TYR A 663 36.67 32.23 -9.66
C TYR A 663 37.28 30.84 -9.44
N GLU A 664 38.44 30.66 -10.10
CA GLU A 664 39.44 29.61 -9.89
C GLU A 664 39.92 29.57 -8.43
N ILE A 665 39.81 28.41 -7.80
CA ILE A 665 40.84 27.84 -6.91
C ILE A 665 40.79 26.30 -7.11
N GLU A 666 41.95 25.72 -7.41
CA GLU A 666 42.18 24.28 -7.53
C GLU A 666 41.78 23.52 -6.25
N GLU A 667 40.82 22.61 -6.37
CA GLU A 667 40.76 21.39 -5.56
C GLU A 667 39.95 20.32 -6.32
N SER A 668 40.62 19.24 -6.72
CA SER A 668 40.05 18.12 -7.47
C SER A 668 39.08 17.30 -6.62
N VAL A 669 37.77 17.54 -6.74
CA VAL A 669 36.74 16.74 -6.09
C VAL A 669 36.22 15.66 -7.06
N GLN A 670 36.49 14.40 -6.73
CA GLN A 670 35.99 13.21 -7.44
C GLN A 670 34.46 13.08 -7.31
N PRO A 671 33.71 12.68 -8.36
CA PRO A 671 32.30 12.35 -8.23
C PRO A 671 32.11 10.98 -7.55
N ALA A 672 31.39 10.97 -6.43
CA ALA A 672 31.00 9.74 -5.75
C ALA A 672 29.78 9.10 -6.43
N SER A 673 30.02 8.24 -7.43
CA SER A 673 29.03 7.31 -7.98
C SER A 673 29.40 5.87 -7.61
N VAL A 674 28.52 5.16 -6.89
CA VAL A 674 28.79 3.79 -6.45
C VAL A 674 28.50 2.82 -7.61
N SER A 675 29.56 2.34 -8.27
CA SER A 675 29.49 1.20 -9.19
C SER A 675 29.38 -0.09 -8.40
N ILE A 676 28.23 -0.76 -8.44
CA ILE A 676 28.08 -2.12 -7.92
C ILE A 676 28.18 -3.08 -9.11
N GLY A 677 29.26 -3.86 -9.18
CA GLY A 677 29.34 -5.00 -10.09
C GLY A 677 28.48 -6.14 -9.56
N PHE A 678 27.68 -6.77 -10.42
CA PHE A 678 26.85 -7.92 -10.05
C PHE A 678 27.33 -9.18 -10.78
N SER A 679 27.49 -10.27 -10.04
CA SER A 679 27.61 -11.62 -10.57
C SER A 679 26.23 -12.26 -10.65
N THR A 680 25.92 -12.86 -11.79
CA THR A 680 24.80 -13.78 -11.96
C THR A 680 25.17 -15.13 -11.32
N VAL A 681 24.21 -15.74 -10.63
CA VAL A 681 24.38 -17.02 -9.94
C VAL A 681 24.47 -18.14 -10.98
N GLU A 682 25.69 -18.56 -11.32
CA GLU A 682 25.95 -19.91 -11.83
C GLU A 682 27.15 -20.54 -11.11
N SER A 683 26.86 -21.70 -10.53
CA SER A 683 27.76 -22.72 -10.01
C SER A 683 28.47 -22.48 -8.66
N VAL A 684 28.24 -23.45 -7.78
CA VAL A 684 28.92 -23.72 -6.51
C VAL A 684 30.18 -24.52 -6.83
N THR A 685 31.34 -24.10 -6.32
CA THR A 685 32.38 -24.99 -5.73
C THR A 685 33.49 -24.15 -5.11
N ASP A 686 33.70 -24.34 -3.79
CA ASP A 686 34.84 -23.85 -3.02
C ASP A 686 36.15 -24.48 -3.52
N VAL A 687 37.22 -23.69 -3.67
CA VAL A 687 38.61 -24.16 -3.46
C VAL A 687 39.43 -23.05 -2.80
N ILE A 688 40.04 -23.43 -1.68
CA ILE A 688 41.04 -22.72 -0.88
C ILE A 688 42.41 -22.93 -1.53
N GLU A 689 43.22 -21.88 -1.73
CA GLU A 689 44.70 -21.93 -1.75
C GLU A 689 45.25 -20.49 -1.83
N MET A 690 45.77 -19.90 -0.74
CA MET A 690 47.15 -19.91 -0.20
C MET A 690 48.21 -19.19 -1.08
N GLU A 691 48.79 -18.12 -0.52
CA GLU A 691 49.88 -17.30 -1.06
C GLU A 691 51.13 -18.11 -1.45
N PRO A 692 51.93 -17.60 -2.40
CA PRO A 692 53.37 -17.55 -2.15
C PRO A 692 54.03 -16.20 -2.45
N VAL A 693 55.18 -16.09 -1.78
CA VAL A 693 56.09 -14.96 -1.57
C VAL A 693 57.08 -14.77 -2.72
N HIS A 694 57.41 -13.49 -2.97
CA HIS A 694 58.57 -12.90 -3.68
C HIS A 694 59.30 -13.69 -4.78
N ALA A 695 59.25 -13.15 -6.00
CA ALA A 695 60.36 -13.20 -6.95
C ALA A 695 60.58 -11.82 -7.59
N VAL A 696 61.84 -11.40 -7.65
CA VAL A 696 62.31 -10.13 -8.24
C VAL A 696 62.51 -10.34 -9.74
N GLU A 697 61.78 -9.60 -10.58
CA GLU A 697 62.07 -9.54 -12.02
C GLU A 697 62.50 -8.13 -12.47
N ARG A 698 63.55 -8.12 -13.28
CA ARG A 698 64.20 -6.92 -13.83
C ARG A 698 63.34 -6.28 -14.91
N ARG A 699 62.92 -5.03 -14.70
CA ARG A 699 62.27 -4.19 -15.73
C ARG A 699 63.30 -3.67 -16.74
N VAL A 700 63.10 -3.97 -18.02
CA VAL A 700 63.69 -3.24 -19.14
C VAL A 700 62.64 -2.25 -19.62
N ARG A 701 62.93 -0.95 -19.55
CA ARG A 701 62.05 0.11 -20.09
C ARG A 701 62.24 0.19 -21.60
N PHE A 702 61.17 -0.04 -22.35
CA PHE A 702 61.06 0.46 -23.71
C PHE A 702 60.44 1.85 -23.64
N ALA A 703 61.08 2.83 -24.27
CA ALA A 703 60.49 4.14 -24.51
C ALA A 703 59.48 3.98 -25.67
N ILE A 704 58.20 4.20 -25.39
CA ILE A 704 57.15 4.35 -26.39
C ILE A 704 56.97 5.87 -26.59
N ASP A 705 56.94 6.32 -27.84
CA ASP A 705 56.69 7.72 -28.21
C ASP A 705 55.31 8.20 -27.71
N ASP A 706 55.29 9.38 -27.07
CA ASP A 706 54.12 10.06 -26.47
C ASP A 706 53.07 10.57 -27.48
N ASP A 707 53.30 10.44 -28.79
CA ASP A 707 52.43 11.02 -29.84
C ASP A 707 51.11 10.25 -30.07
N SER A 708 50.93 9.06 -29.46
CA SER A 708 49.74 8.23 -29.67
C SER A 708 48.63 8.42 -28.62
N GLU A 709 48.94 9.01 -27.45
CA GLU A 709 47.94 9.24 -26.39
C GLU A 709 47.05 10.45 -26.69
N SER A 710 47.57 11.49 -27.35
CA SER A 710 46.80 12.69 -27.71
C SER A 710 45.70 12.39 -28.75
N ASP A 711 45.99 11.54 -29.73
CA ASP A 711 45.05 11.20 -30.80
C ASP A 711 43.90 10.31 -30.31
N VAL A 712 44.15 9.40 -29.37
CA VAL A 712 43.11 8.53 -28.77
C VAL A 712 42.16 9.35 -27.90
N ARG A 713 42.70 10.28 -27.10
CA ARG A 713 41.92 11.15 -26.22
C ARG A 713 41.01 12.10 -27.00
N THR A 714 41.55 12.69 -28.08
CA THR A 714 40.79 13.58 -28.98
C THR A 714 39.68 12.82 -29.72
N ASN A 715 39.93 11.59 -30.15
CA ASN A 715 38.93 10.75 -30.81
C ASN A 715 37.80 10.31 -29.85
N MET A 716 38.11 10.00 -28.58
CA MET A 716 37.08 9.66 -27.59
C MET A 716 36.22 10.86 -27.19
N GLU A 717 36.79 12.06 -27.06
CA GLU A 717 36.03 13.29 -26.79
C GLU A 717 35.10 13.65 -27.95
N LEU A 718 35.55 13.43 -29.19
CA LEU A 718 34.71 13.58 -30.38
C LEU A 718 33.53 12.61 -30.36
N GLN A 719 33.74 11.34 -30.00
CA GLN A 719 32.68 10.33 -29.90
C GLN A 719 31.64 10.65 -28.81
N LEU A 720 32.09 11.17 -27.66
CA LEU A 720 31.20 11.63 -26.59
C LEU A 720 30.31 12.77 -27.08
N ARG A 721 30.92 13.78 -27.71
CA ARG A 721 30.20 14.96 -28.21
C ARG A 721 29.22 14.58 -29.32
N GLU A 722 29.60 13.66 -30.20
CA GLU A 722 28.73 13.12 -31.24
C GLU A 722 27.54 12.36 -30.64
N GLU A 723 27.75 11.55 -29.61
CA GLU A 723 26.67 10.81 -28.94
C GLU A 723 25.66 11.72 -28.23
N LEU A 724 26.14 12.76 -27.55
CA LEU A 724 25.28 13.76 -26.91
C LEU A 724 24.53 14.60 -27.95
N GLN A 725 25.19 14.96 -29.05
CA GLN A 725 24.56 15.72 -30.13
C GLN A 725 23.52 14.88 -30.87
N ASP A 726 23.76 13.58 -31.06
CA ASP A 726 22.78 12.63 -31.57
C ASP A 726 21.54 12.54 -30.67
N LEU A 727 21.74 12.52 -29.34
CA LEU A 727 20.65 12.47 -28.36
C LEU A 727 19.79 13.74 -28.40
N LEU A 728 20.43 14.92 -28.45
CA LEU A 728 19.73 16.21 -28.54
C LEU A 728 18.97 16.35 -29.87
N ALA A 729 19.60 16.00 -31.00
CA ALA A 729 18.95 16.02 -32.30
C ALA A 729 17.77 15.02 -32.37
N ALA A 730 17.90 13.86 -31.71
CA ALA A 730 16.82 12.90 -31.60
C ALA A 730 15.67 13.44 -30.73
N GLN A 731 15.95 14.15 -29.64
CA GLN A 731 14.92 14.80 -28.83
C GLN A 731 14.16 15.87 -29.63
N GLU A 732 14.86 16.70 -30.40
CA GLU A 732 14.24 17.73 -31.26
C GLU A 732 13.38 17.12 -32.39
N ALA A 733 13.76 15.96 -32.91
CA ALA A 733 13.00 15.23 -33.92
C ALA A 733 11.72 14.57 -33.37
N GLY A 734 11.59 14.46 -32.05
CA GLY A 734 10.42 13.94 -31.35
C GLY A 734 10.56 12.50 -30.85
N THR A 735 9.67 12.15 -29.91
CA THR A 735 9.67 10.87 -29.20
C THR A 735 8.46 10.03 -29.57
N ALA A 736 8.71 8.76 -29.91
CA ALA A 736 7.68 7.77 -30.17
C ALA A 736 7.66 6.70 -29.07
N PHE A 737 6.45 6.38 -28.58
CA PHE A 737 6.24 5.42 -27.51
C PHE A 737 5.75 4.10 -28.08
N ILE A 738 6.53 3.04 -27.93
CA ILE A 738 6.22 1.70 -28.45
C ILE A 738 5.78 0.82 -27.26
N LEU A 739 4.53 0.37 -27.29
CA LEU A 739 3.91 -0.42 -26.24
C LEU A 739 3.42 -1.78 -26.76
N GLY A 740 3.69 -2.84 -26.00
CA GLY A 740 3.17 -4.18 -26.30
C GLY A 740 1.71 -4.31 -25.88
N HIS A 741 0.82 -4.58 -26.84
CA HIS A 741 -0.57 -4.91 -26.58
C HIS A 741 -0.74 -6.44 -26.49
N SER A 742 -0.74 -6.98 -25.27
CA SER A 742 -0.69 -8.42 -24.99
C SER A 742 -2.06 -9.11 -24.92
N HIS A 743 -2.42 -9.96 -25.88
CA HIS A 743 -3.60 -10.82 -25.81
C HIS A 743 -3.24 -12.19 -25.22
N VAL A 744 -3.70 -12.50 -24.01
CA VAL A 744 -3.38 -13.78 -23.34
C VAL A 744 -4.40 -14.85 -23.72
N ARG A 745 -3.93 -16.05 -24.06
CA ARG A 745 -4.73 -17.20 -24.46
C ARG A 745 -4.21 -18.46 -23.78
N ALA A 746 -5.10 -19.28 -23.23
CA ALA A 746 -4.71 -20.55 -22.61
C ALA A 746 -4.20 -21.57 -23.65
N LYS A 747 -3.14 -22.32 -23.33
CA LYS A 747 -2.59 -23.41 -24.17
C LYS A 747 -3.63 -24.52 -24.42
N GLN A 748 -3.62 -25.11 -25.62
CA GLN A 748 -4.46 -26.26 -25.98
C GLN A 748 -4.08 -27.46 -25.09
N GLY A 749 -5.04 -27.98 -24.31
CA GLY A 749 -4.82 -29.02 -23.28
C GLY A 749 -4.87 -28.52 -21.83
N SER A 750 -4.97 -27.21 -21.60
CA SER A 750 -5.16 -26.65 -20.25
C SER A 750 -6.52 -27.07 -19.64
N SER A 751 -6.54 -27.28 -18.32
CA SER A 751 -7.77 -27.56 -17.56
C SER A 751 -8.86 -26.53 -17.85
N VAL A 752 -10.13 -26.95 -17.81
CA VAL A 752 -11.30 -26.08 -18.05
C VAL A 752 -11.25 -24.82 -17.16
N PHE A 753 -10.85 -24.95 -15.89
CA PHE A 753 -10.73 -23.83 -14.97
C PHE A 753 -9.70 -22.78 -15.43
N LYS A 754 -8.49 -23.20 -15.81
CA LYS A 754 -7.47 -22.29 -16.39
C LYS A 754 -7.96 -21.61 -17.67
N ARG A 755 -8.66 -22.35 -18.52
CA ARG A 755 -9.22 -21.82 -19.77
C ARG A 755 -10.27 -20.73 -19.49
N LEU A 756 -11.13 -20.94 -18.50
CA LEU A 756 -12.14 -19.97 -18.08
C LEU A 756 -11.50 -18.73 -17.44
N ALA A 757 -10.55 -18.94 -16.51
CA ALA A 757 -9.83 -17.86 -15.85
C ALA A 757 -9.09 -16.95 -16.83
N ILE A 758 -8.33 -17.51 -17.78
CA ILE A 758 -7.52 -16.73 -18.72
C ILE A 758 -8.37 -16.17 -19.88
N ASN A 759 -9.09 -17.04 -20.60
CA ASN A 759 -9.73 -16.61 -21.85
C ASN A 759 -10.94 -15.71 -21.61
N PHE A 760 -11.67 -15.95 -20.52
CA PHE A 760 -12.85 -15.17 -20.16
C PHE A 760 -12.54 -14.17 -19.06
N GLY A 761 -12.12 -14.63 -17.87
CA GLY A 761 -11.90 -13.77 -16.70
C GLY A 761 -10.89 -12.64 -16.93
N TYR A 762 -9.63 -12.98 -17.21
CA TYR A 762 -8.56 -12.00 -17.40
C TYR A 762 -8.82 -11.09 -18.61
N ASN A 763 -9.23 -11.64 -19.75
CA ASN A 763 -9.52 -10.83 -20.93
C ASN A 763 -10.73 -9.92 -20.74
N PHE A 764 -11.75 -10.33 -19.98
CA PHE A 764 -12.88 -9.48 -19.63
C PHE A 764 -12.41 -8.33 -18.73
N LEU A 765 -11.67 -8.62 -17.65
CA LEU A 765 -11.13 -7.60 -16.76
C LEU A 765 -10.23 -6.62 -17.53
N ARG A 766 -9.30 -7.13 -18.34
CA ARG A 766 -8.39 -6.31 -19.15
C ARG A 766 -9.12 -5.40 -20.15
N ARG A 767 -10.24 -5.84 -20.73
CA ARG A 767 -11.03 -5.04 -21.69
C ARG A 767 -11.88 -3.96 -21.00
N ASN A 768 -12.32 -4.21 -19.77
CA ASN A 768 -13.17 -3.29 -19.02
C ASN A 768 -12.39 -2.38 -18.07
N CYS A 769 -11.14 -2.72 -17.74
CA CYS A 769 -10.22 -1.90 -16.95
C CYS A 769 -9.28 -1.08 -17.85
N ARG A 770 -8.55 -0.13 -17.27
CA ARG A 770 -7.69 0.78 -18.06
C ARG A 770 -6.46 0.07 -18.62
N GLY A 771 -6.06 0.48 -19.82
CA GLY A 771 -4.85 0.02 -20.50
C GLY A 771 -3.54 0.58 -19.90
N PRO A 772 -2.38 -0.02 -20.23
CA PRO A 772 -1.05 0.48 -19.84
C PRO A 772 -0.76 1.90 -20.34
N ASP A 773 -1.22 2.22 -21.54
CA ASP A 773 -1.12 3.51 -22.21
C ASP A 773 -1.70 4.65 -21.37
N VAL A 774 -2.89 4.43 -20.81
CA VAL A 774 -3.57 5.41 -19.97
C VAL A 774 -2.91 5.55 -18.59
N ALA A 775 -2.32 4.47 -18.07
CA ALA A 775 -1.60 4.48 -16.79
C ALA A 775 -0.26 5.24 -16.88
N LEU A 776 0.41 5.15 -18.03
CA LEU A 776 1.65 5.87 -18.33
C LEU A 776 1.41 7.29 -18.89
N LYS A 777 0.14 7.72 -18.98
CA LYS A 777 -0.31 9.03 -19.52
C LYS A 777 0.19 9.35 -20.94
N VAL A 778 0.52 8.35 -21.74
CA VAL A 778 1.19 8.53 -23.05
C VAL A 778 0.27 9.29 -24.05
N PRO A 779 0.77 10.32 -24.76
CA PRO A 779 -0.01 11.01 -25.78
C PRO A 779 -0.44 10.05 -26.91
N PRO A 780 -1.72 10.05 -27.32
CA PRO A 780 -2.21 9.10 -28.32
C PRO A 780 -1.60 9.31 -29.71
N VAL A 781 -1.07 10.51 -30.00
CA VAL A 781 -0.52 10.88 -31.31
C VAL A 781 0.86 10.25 -31.56
N SER A 782 1.61 9.95 -30.49
CA SER A 782 2.97 9.39 -30.55
C SER A 782 3.03 7.92 -30.10
N LEU A 783 1.88 7.27 -29.89
CA LEU A 783 1.77 5.90 -29.42
C LEU A 783 1.72 4.89 -30.57
N LEU A 784 2.62 3.90 -30.53
CA LEU A 784 2.63 2.72 -31.40
C LEU A 784 2.33 1.47 -30.58
N GLU A 785 1.16 0.87 -30.79
CA GLU A 785 0.78 -0.39 -30.15
C GLU A 785 1.16 -1.61 -30.99
N VAL A 786 1.89 -2.55 -30.38
CA VAL A 786 2.32 -3.79 -31.02
C VAL A 786 1.54 -4.97 -30.46
N GLY A 787 0.59 -5.48 -31.23
CA GLY A 787 -0.22 -6.63 -30.86
C GLY A 787 0.58 -7.93 -30.77
N MET A 788 0.54 -8.60 -29.62
CA MET A 788 1.18 -9.90 -29.42
C MET A 788 0.23 -10.87 -28.70
N VAL A 789 0.15 -12.11 -29.19
CA VAL A 789 -0.63 -13.17 -28.55
C VAL A 789 0.28 -14.00 -27.66
N TYR A 790 -0.05 -14.02 -26.37
CA TYR A 790 0.64 -14.76 -25.33
C TYR A 790 -0.09 -16.09 -25.12
N VAL A 791 0.54 -17.21 -25.42
CA VAL A 791 -0.04 -18.53 -25.19
C VAL A 791 0.51 -19.09 -23.88
N VAL A 792 -0.32 -19.13 -22.84
CA VAL A 792 0.12 -19.49 -21.48
C VAL A 792 -0.64 -20.68 -20.87
#